data_AF-A0A0J1FPU5-F1
#
_entry.id   AF-A0A0J1FPU5-F1
#
_cell.length_a   1.000
_cell.length_b   1.000
_cell.length_c   1.000
_cell.angle_alpha   90.00
_cell.angle_beta   90.00
_cell.angle_gamma   90.00
#
_symmetry.space_group_name_H-M   'P 1'
#
loop_
_entity.id
_entity.type
_entity.pdbx_description
1 polymer ?
#
loop_
_entity_poly.entity_id
_entity_poly.type
_entity_poly.pdbx_seq_one_letter_code
_entity_poly.pdbx_strand_id
1 'polypeptide(L)'
;MVENDSKYEKIRTECRQIAATLAGTSQKTKVLAEKIICNDKENYTLANGLGLFDPIREIPLPEIRSPKDFSAREILSLNTNEIAQVLHVFSDLVDRHKDYEYEVEEWNGSFTKVVLGGQHTIRTLKNYRNRKLTLDDYPLPEVWRGAVKEINLTVQKLIEILFYFDVKQFTFGSGKQEWYKDLMTRLFSINHTELEAVFKKTPYISHIRSAFSALINEFPREDIFALCRDIAAYIYQETPVHLFAEDYEKLNKQVHHFGRHTSCLVDAKEFSFWHRNLQASIYDEQSFKEGFLIRYALYKASKYKSHASLQLADFERAFNLGLVDENELFAELCGRPLSSENLKLLSNPKRHGHNDLVDCQTINETGRKVIDRIVEIEVRRGDMTTEVSHLAAKIDKFSGTKFFVDILVGAEKDTYVRGYVFASENSTKKQIFSHLLKCCYLADGEDENTLRELLKGVRVTEKQLIDAAMYSPQWVDLVEKYLAWPGLKSACWYFHAHVNETFSADKETIVARYSPVSPQDFKDGAFDISWFKEAYSTLGEKRFNIVYDSAKYIAGGGLHKRAQLFADAVLGKLDLQQAENMIHEKRNKDYVLCYGLIPLGNEPMEVLHRYEFLQAFLKESKQFGAQRRESEGKAVAIALENLARNAGFGDVARFTWSMETEKMKSIAPYLQTVSVGEFDLKIGIDELGRASVVAVKGSKVLKDVPSKLKGNEYIKEIKAVQKSLKDQHARARVSLEKAMESGDAFTINELQNLAQNPVIYPLLKNLVFKSGDHLGYFREQALVDAKNKYYKLKPKDNCLIAHPVHLYAGGEWSAYQRGIFDREIAQPFKQVFRELYRPNMDEIEARTISHRYDGHQIQPKKAAALLKTRGWSVSYDEGLQKVLYKENIIAQIYAMADWFSPAEVESPTIEGVVFRDRKTGKGLTITDIPEVIFSEIMRDIDLVVSVAHVGGVDPEASLSTIEMRTVIVVEMLRLLKLTNVELKGAHAFIKGMLGQYTVHLGSAVAHKMASGAMHILPVYSQHKGRIFLPFIDDDPKTAEIISKIIFLAEDNKIKDPNILHQIVD
;
A
#
# COMPACT_ATOMS: atom_id res chain seq x y z
N MET A 1 -31.08 -40.60 -2.22
CA MET A 1 -30.90 -41.67 -1.22
C MET A 1 -31.16 -43.03 -1.86
N VAL A 2 -30.14 -43.63 -2.47
CA VAL A 2 -30.17 -45.05 -2.92
C VAL A 2 -29.70 -45.97 -1.78
N GLU A 3 -28.89 -45.43 -0.88
CA GLU A 3 -28.26 -46.10 0.26
C GLU A 3 -29.18 -46.46 1.43
N ASN A 4 -30.47 -46.10 1.40
CA ASN A 4 -31.45 -46.50 2.43
C ASN A 4 -32.70 -47.18 1.84
N ASP A 5 -32.75 -47.34 0.52
CA ASP A 5 -33.86 -47.99 -0.17
C ASP A 5 -33.65 -49.51 -0.19
N SER A 6 -34.62 -50.26 0.32
CA SER A 6 -34.59 -51.73 0.43
C SER A 6 -34.48 -52.42 -0.93
N LYS A 7 -34.88 -51.74 -2.01
CA LYS A 7 -34.76 -52.23 -3.38
C LYS A 7 -33.30 -52.47 -3.82
N TYR A 8 -32.34 -51.82 -3.18
CA TYR A 8 -30.92 -51.88 -3.54
C TYR A 8 -30.05 -52.63 -2.50
N GLU A 9 -30.65 -53.36 -1.56
CA GLU A 9 -29.94 -54.01 -0.44
C GLU A 9 -28.89 -55.04 -0.90
N LYS A 10 -29.22 -55.86 -1.91
CA LYS A 10 -28.27 -56.81 -2.53
C LYS A 10 -27.09 -56.10 -3.17
N ILE A 11 -27.35 -55.07 -3.98
CA ILE A 11 -26.33 -54.25 -4.64
C ILE A 11 -25.44 -53.56 -3.61
N ARG A 12 -26.02 -53.05 -2.51
CA ARG A 12 -25.27 -52.41 -1.42
C ARG A 12 -24.29 -53.37 -0.75
N THR A 13 -24.71 -54.60 -0.50
CA THR A 13 -23.87 -55.64 0.11
C THR A 13 -22.68 -55.99 -0.80
N GLU A 14 -22.93 -56.13 -2.10
CA GLU A 14 -21.87 -56.34 -3.10
C GLU A 14 -20.93 -55.12 -3.20
N CYS A 15 -21.45 -53.89 -3.24
CA CYS A 15 -20.64 -52.68 -3.24
C CYS A 15 -19.77 -52.55 -1.99
N ARG A 16 -20.24 -52.96 -0.81
CA ARG A 16 -19.45 -52.97 0.44
C ARG A 16 -18.32 -53.99 0.40
N GLN A 17 -18.56 -55.18 -0.15
CA GLN A 17 -17.50 -56.19 -0.35
C GLN A 17 -16.45 -55.70 -1.36
N ILE A 18 -16.88 -55.04 -2.43
CA ILE A 18 -15.99 -54.40 -3.40
C ILE A 18 -15.20 -53.27 -2.73
N ALA A 19 -15.83 -52.41 -1.94
CA ALA A 19 -15.14 -51.36 -1.19
C ALA A 19 -14.10 -51.94 -0.22
N ALA A 20 -14.41 -53.04 0.48
CA ALA A 20 -13.51 -53.70 1.40
C ALA A 20 -12.27 -54.30 0.72
N THR A 21 -12.45 -54.89 -0.47
CA THR A 21 -11.30 -55.37 -1.27
C THR A 21 -10.46 -54.23 -1.82
N LEU A 22 -11.07 -53.07 -2.12
CA LEU A 22 -10.39 -51.89 -2.64
C LEU A 22 -9.79 -50.97 -1.56
N ALA A 23 -10.12 -51.15 -0.28
CA ALA A 23 -9.67 -50.29 0.84
C ALA A 23 -8.13 -50.18 0.96
N GLY A 24 -7.37 -51.16 0.46
CA GLY A 24 -5.91 -51.16 0.45
C GLY A 24 -5.25 -50.50 -0.76
N THR A 25 -6.02 -50.08 -1.78
CA THR A 25 -5.47 -49.65 -3.08
C THR A 25 -4.87 -48.24 -3.09
N SER A 26 -5.38 -47.33 -2.25
CA SER A 26 -4.81 -45.99 -2.02
C SER A 26 -5.29 -45.43 -0.68
N GLN A 27 -4.70 -44.34 -0.19
CA GLN A 27 -5.18 -43.70 1.05
C GLN A 27 -6.55 -43.06 0.86
N LYS A 28 -6.81 -42.42 -0.29
CA LYS A 28 -8.15 -41.93 -0.68
C LYS A 28 -9.16 -43.06 -0.67
N THR A 29 -8.83 -44.20 -1.28
CA THR A 29 -9.73 -45.36 -1.30
C THR A 29 -9.91 -45.95 0.08
N LYS A 30 -8.91 -45.94 0.95
CA LYS A 30 -9.03 -46.36 2.35
C LYS A 30 -10.04 -45.50 3.11
N VAL A 31 -9.92 -44.17 3.04
CA VAL A 31 -10.85 -43.23 3.70
C VAL A 31 -12.28 -43.37 3.17
N LEU A 32 -12.43 -43.52 1.84
CA LEU A 32 -13.75 -43.71 1.22
C LEU A 32 -14.34 -45.10 1.51
N ALA A 33 -13.52 -46.15 1.51
CA ALA A 33 -13.94 -47.51 1.83
C ALA A 33 -14.32 -47.63 3.30
N GLU A 34 -13.56 -47.02 4.22
CA GLU A 34 -13.95 -46.92 5.63
C GLU A 34 -15.32 -46.26 5.80
N LYS A 35 -15.65 -45.21 5.02
CA LYS A 35 -16.98 -44.59 5.00
C LYS A 35 -18.08 -45.54 4.51
N ILE A 36 -17.78 -46.41 3.55
CA ILE A 36 -18.75 -47.36 2.96
C ILE A 36 -18.94 -48.61 3.84
N ILE A 37 -17.89 -49.05 4.53
CA ILE A 37 -17.82 -50.32 5.28
C ILE A 37 -18.22 -50.15 6.75
N CYS A 38 -17.83 -49.05 7.41
CA CYS A 38 -18.19 -48.79 8.80
C CYS A 38 -19.54 -48.08 8.90
N ASN A 39 -20.57 -48.81 9.31
CA ASN A 39 -21.89 -48.25 9.66
C ASN A 39 -21.91 -47.58 11.05
N ASP A 40 -20.87 -47.76 11.87
CA ASP A 40 -20.83 -47.30 13.28
C ASP A 40 -20.27 -45.87 13.47
N LYS A 41 -19.79 -45.21 12.41
CA LYS A 41 -19.36 -43.80 12.48
C LYS A 41 -20.55 -42.90 12.15
N GLU A 42 -20.84 -41.94 13.03
CA GLU A 42 -21.92 -40.95 12.85
C GLU A 42 -21.84 -40.28 11.47
N ASN A 43 -22.88 -40.47 10.67
CA ASN A 43 -22.99 -39.82 9.36
C ASN A 43 -23.57 -38.42 9.58
N TYR A 44 -22.74 -37.39 9.42
CA TYR A 44 -23.15 -35.99 9.60
C TYR A 44 -23.79 -35.46 8.32
N THR A 45 -25.09 -35.17 8.39
CA THR A 45 -25.94 -34.67 7.29
C THR A 45 -26.76 -33.49 7.78
N LEU A 46 -27.25 -32.63 6.90
CA LEU A 46 -28.15 -31.54 7.29
C LEU A 46 -29.43 -32.09 7.93
N ALA A 47 -29.87 -33.30 7.55
CA ALA A 47 -31.05 -33.95 8.11
C ALA A 47 -30.93 -34.31 9.60
N ASN A 48 -29.70 -34.52 10.12
CA ASN A 48 -29.44 -34.71 11.55
C ASN A 48 -28.60 -33.55 12.13
N GLY A 49 -28.72 -32.36 11.53
CA GLY A 49 -28.06 -31.12 11.98
C GLY A 49 -26.55 -31.24 12.10
N LEU A 50 -25.96 -32.04 11.20
CA LEU A 50 -24.53 -32.33 11.14
C LEU A 50 -23.98 -32.94 12.43
N GLY A 51 -24.83 -33.51 13.30
CA GLY A 51 -24.46 -33.97 14.64
C GLY A 51 -24.06 -32.84 15.60
N LEU A 52 -24.45 -31.60 15.30
CA LEU A 52 -24.22 -30.42 16.15
C LEU A 52 -25.52 -29.91 16.75
N PHE A 53 -26.64 -30.05 16.04
CA PHE A 53 -27.96 -29.59 16.49
C PHE A 53 -29.08 -30.52 15.99
N ASP A 54 -30.27 -30.38 16.57
CA ASP A 54 -31.51 -30.99 16.11
C ASP A 54 -32.24 -30.00 15.17
N PRO A 55 -32.37 -30.31 13.86
CA PRO A 55 -33.04 -29.45 12.89
C PRO A 55 -34.54 -29.27 13.09
N ILE A 56 -35.19 -30.18 13.84
CA ILE A 56 -36.63 -30.17 14.08
C ILE A 56 -36.96 -29.40 15.37
N ARG A 57 -35.99 -29.26 16.28
CA ARG A 57 -36.15 -28.51 17.52
C ARG A 57 -36.34 -27.03 17.22
N GLU A 58 -37.52 -26.53 17.56
CA GLU A 58 -37.85 -25.11 17.46
C GLU A 58 -37.86 -24.46 18.84
N ILE A 59 -37.42 -23.21 18.90
CA ILE A 59 -37.64 -22.37 20.08
C ILE A 59 -39.13 -22.00 20.14
N PRO A 60 -39.81 -22.26 21.27
CA PRO A 60 -41.19 -21.82 21.45
C PRO A 60 -41.21 -20.30 21.54
N LEU A 61 -41.94 -19.67 20.61
CA LEU A 61 -42.17 -18.24 20.64
C LEU A 61 -43.42 -17.94 21.49
N PRO A 62 -43.35 -17.00 22.46
CA PRO A 62 -44.55 -16.49 23.09
C PRO A 62 -45.42 -15.77 22.06
N GLU A 63 -46.71 -15.66 22.35
CA GLU A 63 -47.64 -14.91 21.50
C GLU A 63 -47.23 -13.43 21.46
N ILE A 64 -46.87 -12.94 20.27
CA ILE A 64 -46.57 -11.53 20.04
C ILE A 64 -47.89 -10.77 19.98
N ARG A 65 -48.14 -9.91 20.97
CA ARG A 65 -49.37 -9.11 21.09
C ARG A 65 -49.11 -7.63 20.84
N SER A 66 -49.89 -7.03 19.95
CA SER A 66 -50.03 -5.57 19.89
C SER A 66 -51.08 -5.08 20.89
N PRO A 67 -51.12 -3.78 21.23
CA PRO A 67 -52.17 -3.23 22.08
C PRO A 67 -53.57 -3.50 21.49
N LYS A 68 -54.58 -3.62 22.37
CA LYS A 68 -55.94 -3.97 21.93
C LYS A 68 -56.52 -2.86 21.04
N ASP A 69 -57.12 -3.26 19.92
CA ASP A 69 -57.71 -2.37 18.91
C ASP A 69 -56.71 -1.39 18.25
N PHE A 70 -55.40 -1.67 18.37
CA PHE A 70 -54.33 -0.82 17.86
C PHE A 70 -54.30 -0.76 16.33
N SER A 71 -54.11 0.46 15.80
CA SER A 71 -53.78 0.69 14.40
C SER A 71 -52.50 1.53 14.28
N ALA A 72 -51.72 1.31 13.23
CA ALA A 72 -50.55 2.14 12.94
C ALA A 72 -50.88 3.65 12.87
N ARG A 73 -52.14 4.04 12.58
CA ARG A 73 -52.60 5.44 12.56
C ARG A 73 -52.57 6.13 13.93
N GLU A 74 -52.54 5.37 15.02
CA GLU A 74 -52.39 5.93 16.37
C GLU A 74 -51.01 6.55 16.57
N ILE A 75 -49.99 6.01 15.89
CA ILE A 75 -48.62 6.51 15.90
C ILE A 75 -48.33 7.36 14.66
N LEU A 76 -48.74 6.90 13.48
CA LEU A 76 -48.68 7.59 12.19
C LEU A 76 -49.91 8.48 11.99
N SER A 77 -49.95 9.58 12.75
CA SER A 77 -51.13 10.42 12.92
C SER A 77 -51.10 11.73 12.12
N LEU A 78 -49.93 12.14 11.65
CA LEU A 78 -49.73 13.44 11.00
C LEU A 78 -50.24 13.43 9.57
N ASN A 79 -50.97 14.48 9.21
CA ASN A 79 -51.28 14.74 7.80
C ASN A 79 -50.15 15.51 7.10
N THR A 80 -50.20 15.55 5.77
CA THR A 80 -49.17 16.16 4.92
C THR A 80 -48.92 17.65 5.22
N ASN A 81 -49.96 18.38 5.63
CA ASN A 81 -49.83 19.81 5.99
C ASN A 81 -49.12 19.99 7.33
N GLU A 82 -49.40 19.15 8.32
CA GLU A 82 -48.71 19.19 9.62
C GLU A 82 -47.23 18.83 9.48
N ILE A 83 -46.91 17.83 8.65
CA ILE A 83 -45.52 17.49 8.31
C ILE A 83 -44.85 18.68 7.63
N ALA A 84 -45.50 19.31 6.66
CA ALA A 84 -44.97 20.50 6.00
C ALA A 84 -44.71 21.64 6.99
N GLN A 85 -45.61 21.91 7.94
CA GLN A 85 -45.43 22.94 8.97
C GLN A 85 -44.20 22.67 9.84
N VAL A 86 -44.02 21.44 10.32
CA VAL A 86 -42.85 21.05 11.12
C VAL A 86 -41.56 21.24 10.31
N LEU A 87 -41.55 20.79 9.05
CA LEU A 87 -40.39 20.94 8.17
C LEU A 87 -40.09 22.41 7.84
N HIS A 88 -41.11 23.24 7.63
CA HIS A 88 -40.94 24.67 7.34
C HIS A 88 -40.25 25.41 8.48
N VAL A 89 -40.61 25.12 9.74
CA VAL A 89 -39.96 25.73 10.90
C VAL A 89 -38.46 25.44 10.93
N PHE A 90 -38.05 24.19 10.70
CA PHE A 90 -36.63 23.83 10.65
C PHE A 90 -35.93 24.35 9.39
N SER A 91 -36.62 24.37 8.24
CA SER A 91 -36.10 24.99 7.01
C SER A 91 -35.79 26.47 7.22
N ASP A 92 -36.69 27.21 7.86
CA ASP A 92 -36.51 28.64 8.14
C ASP A 92 -35.39 28.89 9.14
N LEU A 93 -35.15 27.97 10.07
CA LEU A 93 -34.00 28.02 10.98
C LEU A 93 -32.69 27.80 10.24
N VAL A 94 -32.63 26.83 9.32
CA VAL A 94 -31.44 26.62 8.48
C VAL A 94 -31.19 27.84 7.59
N ASP A 95 -32.23 28.42 6.97
CA ASP A 95 -32.08 29.62 6.14
C ASP A 95 -31.58 30.84 6.94
N ARG A 96 -32.12 31.05 8.15
CA ARG A 96 -31.69 32.12 9.06
C ARG A 96 -30.24 31.98 9.52
N HIS A 97 -29.76 30.75 9.68
CA HIS A 97 -28.41 30.46 10.16
C HIS A 97 -27.47 29.93 9.07
N LYS A 98 -27.83 30.04 7.79
CA LYS A 98 -27.07 29.43 6.69
C LYS A 98 -25.64 29.92 6.60
N ASP A 99 -25.38 31.16 7.01
CA ASP A 99 -24.06 31.78 6.99
C ASP A 99 -23.23 31.50 8.26
N TYR A 100 -23.77 30.68 9.19
CA TYR A 100 -23.06 30.31 10.41
C TYR A 100 -21.86 29.41 10.09
N GLU A 101 -20.66 29.91 10.39
CA GLU A 101 -19.40 29.18 10.29
C GLU A 101 -19.13 28.41 11.58
N TYR A 102 -18.74 27.15 11.46
CA TYR A 102 -18.34 26.31 12.60
C TYR A 102 -17.22 25.35 12.20
N GLU A 103 -16.46 24.93 13.20
CA GLU A 103 -15.39 23.96 13.04
C GLU A 103 -15.94 22.54 13.15
N VAL A 104 -15.49 21.69 12.24
CA VAL A 104 -15.81 20.27 12.21
C VAL A 104 -14.51 19.48 12.18
N GLU A 105 -14.43 18.48 13.03
CA GLU A 105 -13.40 17.46 12.97
C GLU A 105 -13.63 16.65 11.69
N GLU A 106 -12.72 16.82 10.75
CA GLU A 106 -12.60 15.92 9.64
C GLU A 106 -12.32 14.54 10.18
N TRP A 107 -12.71 13.59 9.37
CA TRP A 107 -12.57 12.19 9.71
C TRP A 107 -11.10 11.83 10.05
N ASN A 108 -10.16 12.62 9.54
CA ASN A 108 -8.71 12.67 9.78
C ASN A 108 -8.21 13.34 11.07
N GLY A 109 -9.08 13.67 12.03
CA GLY A 109 -8.70 14.34 13.28
C GLY A 109 -8.35 15.83 13.12
N SER A 110 -8.16 16.34 11.88
CA SER A 110 -7.96 17.77 11.62
C SER A 110 -9.29 18.52 11.70
N PHE A 111 -9.24 19.81 12.01
CA PHE A 111 -10.43 20.65 12.05
C PHE A 111 -10.49 21.52 10.80
N THR A 112 -11.65 21.58 10.14
CA THR A 112 -11.90 22.54 9.07
C THR A 112 -13.10 23.40 9.41
N LYS A 113 -13.10 24.63 8.88
CA LYS A 113 -14.23 25.54 9.00
C LYS A 113 -15.19 25.31 7.85
N VAL A 114 -16.46 25.10 8.19
CA VAL A 114 -17.54 24.96 7.22
C VAL A 114 -18.65 25.94 7.54
N VAL A 115 -19.36 26.35 6.50
CA VAL A 115 -20.56 27.20 6.62
C VAL A 115 -21.79 26.29 6.52
N LEU A 116 -22.75 26.44 7.44
CA LEU A 116 -23.94 25.58 7.59
C LEU A 116 -24.69 25.36 6.27
N GLY A 117 -25.01 26.44 5.56
CA GLY A 117 -25.71 26.41 4.27
C GLY A 117 -24.87 25.93 3.09
N GLY A 118 -23.54 25.90 3.23
CA GLY A 118 -22.60 25.43 2.22
C GLY A 118 -22.41 23.90 2.21
N GLN A 119 -22.94 23.19 3.21
CA GLN A 119 -22.85 21.73 3.32
C GLN A 119 -24.11 21.04 2.80
N HIS A 120 -24.00 19.79 2.34
CA HIS A 120 -25.18 19.00 1.94
C HIS A 120 -26.03 18.54 3.14
N THR A 121 -25.39 18.27 4.28
CA THR A 121 -26.00 17.90 5.56
C THR A 121 -25.35 18.72 6.66
N ILE A 122 -25.98 18.82 7.84
CA ILE A 122 -25.28 19.38 9.01
C ILE A 122 -24.14 18.40 9.34
N ARG A 123 -22.92 18.92 9.47
CA ARG A 123 -21.75 18.12 9.87
C ARG A 123 -21.63 18.12 11.38
N THR A 124 -21.14 17.01 11.94
CA THR A 124 -20.87 16.94 13.38
C THR A 124 -19.62 17.74 13.73
N LEU A 125 -19.58 18.32 14.93
CA LEU A 125 -18.44 19.06 15.46
C LEU A 125 -17.21 18.16 15.64
N LYS A 126 -17.46 16.88 16.00
CA LYS A 126 -16.43 15.86 16.18
C LYS A 126 -16.73 14.60 15.36
N ASN A 127 -15.69 13.85 15.02
CA ASN A 127 -15.82 12.61 14.29
C ASN A 127 -15.90 11.42 15.26
N TYR A 128 -17.10 11.05 15.67
CA TYR A 128 -17.29 9.89 16.54
C TYR A 128 -17.44 8.61 15.74
N ARG A 129 -16.58 7.64 16.00
CA ARG A 129 -16.77 6.24 15.56
C ARG A 129 -17.59 5.51 16.63
N ASN A 130 -18.68 4.87 16.20
CA ASN A 130 -19.48 3.93 17.01
C ASN A 130 -20.19 4.53 18.23
N ARG A 131 -20.74 5.75 18.12
CA ARG A 131 -21.70 6.28 19.11
C ARG A 131 -22.93 6.89 18.44
N LYS A 132 -24.05 6.94 19.17
CA LYS A 132 -25.25 7.65 18.73
C LYS A 132 -25.06 9.16 18.91
N LEU A 133 -25.40 9.92 17.87
CA LEU A 133 -25.24 11.37 17.84
C LEU A 133 -26.44 12.08 18.47
N THR A 134 -26.18 13.15 19.21
CA THR A 134 -27.16 14.04 19.85
C THR A 134 -27.01 15.46 19.28
N LEU A 135 -27.86 16.42 19.63
CA LEU A 135 -27.73 17.78 19.09
C LEU A 135 -26.45 18.48 19.56
N ASP A 136 -25.88 18.09 20.70
CA ASP A 136 -24.59 18.61 21.17
C ASP A 136 -23.42 18.24 20.25
N ASP A 137 -23.61 17.24 19.39
CA ASP A 137 -22.65 16.87 18.36
C ASP A 137 -22.75 17.75 17.10
N TYR A 138 -23.72 18.66 17.04
CA TYR A 138 -23.99 19.54 15.90
C TYR A 138 -23.89 21.01 16.33
N PRO A 139 -23.63 21.95 15.38
CA PRO A 139 -23.64 23.38 15.69
C PRO A 139 -25.03 23.84 16.12
N LEU A 140 -25.10 24.90 16.94
CA LEU A 140 -26.33 25.57 17.36
C LEU A 140 -27.35 24.65 18.09
N PRO A 141 -26.94 23.80 19.05
CA PRO A 141 -27.85 22.83 19.71
C PRO A 141 -29.10 23.49 20.30
N GLU A 142 -28.94 24.64 20.94
CA GLU A 142 -30.04 25.39 21.57
C GLU A 142 -31.05 25.96 20.57
N VAL A 143 -30.63 26.25 19.33
CA VAL A 143 -31.54 26.71 18.27
C VAL A 143 -32.49 25.59 17.88
N TRP A 144 -31.96 24.38 17.68
CA TRP A 144 -32.77 23.21 17.33
C TRP A 144 -33.68 22.79 18.49
N ARG A 145 -33.17 22.77 19.73
CA ARG A 145 -33.97 22.48 20.94
C ARG A 145 -35.06 23.54 21.18
N GLY A 146 -34.78 24.80 20.87
CA GLY A 146 -35.75 25.89 20.92
C GLY A 146 -36.95 25.63 20.02
N ALA A 147 -36.70 25.25 18.76
CA ALA A 147 -37.75 24.92 17.79
C ALA A 147 -38.64 23.77 18.26
N VAL A 148 -38.05 22.72 18.85
CA VAL A 148 -38.78 21.57 19.41
C VAL A 148 -39.78 22.01 20.47
N LYS A 149 -39.38 22.92 21.36
CA LYS A 149 -40.26 23.48 22.40
C LYS A 149 -41.35 24.37 21.80
N GLU A 150 -40.99 25.21 20.82
CA GLU A 150 -41.92 26.15 20.16
C GLU A 150 -43.07 25.43 19.46
N ILE A 151 -42.78 24.35 18.73
CA ILE A 151 -43.80 23.59 17.98
C ILE A 151 -44.36 22.39 18.76
N ASN A 152 -43.93 22.21 20.01
CA ASN A 152 -44.26 21.06 20.85
C ASN A 152 -44.06 19.71 20.12
N LEU A 153 -42.86 19.50 19.57
CA LEU A 153 -42.53 18.31 18.79
C LEU A 153 -42.33 17.11 19.73
N THR A 154 -43.27 16.17 19.70
CA THR A 154 -43.21 14.94 20.50
C THR A 154 -42.35 13.86 19.81
N VAL A 155 -41.86 12.89 20.58
CA VAL A 155 -41.11 11.72 20.07
C VAL A 155 -41.90 10.96 19.00
N GLN A 156 -43.22 10.83 19.17
CA GLN A 156 -44.13 10.21 18.20
C GLN A 156 -44.10 10.95 16.85
N LYS A 157 -44.28 12.27 16.85
CA LYS A 157 -44.26 13.07 15.62
C LYS A 157 -42.89 13.01 14.94
N LEU A 158 -41.82 13.04 15.72
CA LEU A 158 -40.45 12.97 15.21
C LEU A 158 -40.15 11.62 14.55
N ILE A 159 -40.48 10.51 15.21
CA ILE A 159 -40.22 9.16 14.66
C ILE A 159 -41.09 8.87 13.43
N GLU A 160 -42.31 9.39 13.38
CA GLU A 160 -43.18 9.35 12.19
C GLU A 160 -42.55 10.08 10.99
N ILE A 161 -42.02 11.29 11.17
CA ILE A 161 -41.34 12.02 10.08
C ILE A 161 -40.05 11.30 9.66
N LEU A 162 -39.27 10.76 10.60
CA LEU A 162 -38.08 9.95 10.32
C LEU A 162 -38.41 8.67 9.54
N PHE A 163 -39.53 8.01 9.86
CA PHE A 163 -40.05 6.88 9.10
C PHE A 163 -40.30 7.26 7.64
N TYR A 164 -41.00 8.38 7.40
CA TYR A 164 -41.24 8.87 6.04
C TYR A 164 -39.95 9.26 5.30
N PHE A 165 -38.93 9.78 6.00
CA PHE A 165 -37.61 10.03 5.42
C PHE A 165 -36.91 8.76 4.93
N ASP A 166 -36.98 7.66 5.69
CA ASP A 166 -36.31 6.41 5.34
C ASP A 166 -37.03 5.70 4.18
N VAL A 167 -38.37 5.75 4.16
CA VAL A 167 -39.18 5.15 3.09
C VAL A 167 -39.01 5.90 1.76
N LYS A 168 -38.78 7.22 1.75
CA LYS A 168 -38.61 8.03 0.52
C LYS A 168 -37.43 7.65 -0.36
N GLN A 169 -36.30 7.24 0.22
CA GLN A 169 -35.02 7.15 -0.50
C GLN A 169 -34.89 5.95 -1.46
N PHE A 170 -35.76 4.93 -1.38
CA PHE A 170 -35.58 3.68 -2.13
C PHE A 170 -36.83 3.09 -2.79
N THR A 171 -38.01 3.65 -2.56
CA THR A 171 -39.27 2.96 -2.91
C THR A 171 -39.94 3.45 -4.19
N PHE A 172 -39.46 4.54 -4.80
CA PHE A 172 -40.19 5.20 -5.90
C PHE A 172 -39.65 4.91 -7.30
N GLY A 173 -38.56 4.15 -7.43
CA GLY A 173 -37.93 3.84 -8.72
C GLY A 173 -38.30 2.49 -9.36
N SER A 174 -38.90 1.55 -8.62
CA SER A 174 -39.16 0.18 -9.10
C SER A 174 -40.65 -0.17 -8.99
N GLY A 175 -41.20 -0.75 -10.06
CA GLY A 175 -42.60 -1.18 -10.14
C GLY A 175 -42.94 -2.26 -9.11
N LYS A 176 -43.34 -1.84 -7.90
CA LYS A 176 -43.75 -2.72 -6.81
C LYS A 176 -44.95 -3.58 -7.21
N GLN A 177 -44.99 -4.81 -6.69
CA GLN A 177 -46.06 -5.79 -6.93
C GLN A 177 -47.39 -5.33 -6.31
N GLU A 178 -48.52 -5.76 -6.88
CA GLU A 178 -49.87 -5.33 -6.46
C GLU A 178 -50.17 -5.72 -4.99
N TRP A 179 -49.90 -6.97 -4.61
CA TRP A 179 -50.06 -7.46 -3.23
C TRP A 179 -49.29 -6.62 -2.20
N TYR A 180 -48.11 -6.11 -2.58
CA TYR A 180 -47.28 -5.31 -1.70
C TYR A 180 -47.88 -3.92 -1.52
N LYS A 181 -48.43 -3.31 -2.59
CA LYS A 181 -49.13 -2.02 -2.50
C LYS A 181 -50.38 -2.12 -1.63
N ASP A 182 -51.15 -3.19 -1.78
CA ASP A 182 -52.33 -3.45 -0.95
C ASP A 182 -51.95 -3.63 0.52
N LEU A 183 -50.87 -4.39 0.79
CA LEU A 183 -50.35 -4.57 2.14
C LEU A 183 -49.90 -3.25 2.78
N MET A 184 -49.12 -2.42 2.08
CA MET A 184 -48.69 -1.12 2.61
C MET A 184 -49.87 -0.18 2.86
N THR A 185 -50.87 -0.19 1.96
CA THR A 185 -52.08 0.63 2.10
C THR A 185 -52.88 0.21 3.33
N ARG A 186 -53.01 -1.10 3.56
CA ARG A 186 -53.70 -1.64 4.74
C ARG A 186 -52.94 -1.37 6.04
N LEU A 187 -51.62 -1.58 6.06
CA LEU A 187 -50.82 -1.43 7.28
C LEU A 187 -50.63 0.03 7.69
N PHE A 188 -50.32 0.91 6.75
CA PHE A 188 -49.87 2.28 7.06
C PHE A 188 -50.73 3.38 6.42
N SER A 189 -51.55 3.08 5.40
CA SER A 189 -52.42 4.06 4.71
C SER A 189 -51.70 5.34 4.23
N ILE A 190 -50.46 5.21 3.75
CA ILE A 190 -49.59 6.35 3.42
C ILE A 190 -49.89 6.90 2.02
N ASN A 191 -50.17 8.21 1.90
CA ASN A 191 -50.18 8.89 0.60
C ASN A 191 -48.76 9.30 0.18
N HIS A 192 -48.04 8.34 -0.39
CA HIS A 192 -46.64 8.50 -0.75
C HIS A 192 -46.35 9.65 -1.73
N THR A 193 -47.23 9.88 -2.71
CA THR A 193 -47.04 10.90 -3.76
C THR A 193 -47.12 12.32 -3.18
N GLU A 194 -48.01 12.53 -2.22
CA GLU A 194 -48.20 13.84 -1.57
C GLU A 194 -47.02 14.16 -0.64
N LEU A 195 -46.55 13.18 0.14
CA LEU A 195 -45.37 13.31 1.00
C LEU A 195 -44.08 13.55 0.21
N GLU A 196 -43.91 12.86 -0.92
CA GLU A 196 -42.76 13.09 -1.80
C GLU A 196 -42.74 14.53 -2.33
N ALA A 197 -43.91 15.05 -2.71
CA ALA A 197 -44.06 16.43 -3.16
C ALA A 197 -43.71 17.44 -2.05
N VAL A 198 -44.12 17.21 -0.80
CA VAL A 198 -43.71 18.05 0.34
C VAL A 198 -42.20 18.04 0.51
N PHE A 199 -41.60 16.86 0.68
CA PHE A 199 -40.15 16.78 0.90
C PHE A 199 -39.30 17.30 -0.27
N LYS A 200 -39.82 17.29 -1.51
CA LYS A 200 -39.12 17.85 -2.68
C LYS A 200 -39.22 19.38 -2.74
N LYS A 201 -40.29 19.96 -2.19
CA LYS A 201 -40.51 21.41 -2.13
C LYS A 201 -39.85 22.06 -0.93
N THR A 202 -39.57 21.33 0.14
CA THR A 202 -38.90 21.85 1.34
C THR A 202 -37.41 22.09 1.09
N PRO A 203 -36.90 23.34 1.22
CA PRO A 203 -35.46 23.62 1.20
C PRO A 203 -34.73 22.96 2.37
N TYR A 204 -33.41 22.76 2.22
CA TYR A 204 -32.53 22.25 3.30
C TYR A 204 -32.96 20.90 3.92
N ILE A 205 -33.70 20.07 3.17
CA ILE A 205 -34.30 18.85 3.70
C ILE A 205 -33.28 17.85 4.30
N SER A 206 -32.07 17.79 3.72
CA SER A 206 -30.97 16.97 4.22
C SER A 206 -30.44 17.48 5.57
N HIS A 207 -30.40 18.79 5.80
CA HIS A 207 -30.04 19.39 7.10
C HIS A 207 -31.08 19.07 8.16
N ILE A 208 -32.37 19.19 7.82
CA ILE A 208 -33.48 18.86 8.71
C ILE A 208 -33.39 17.39 9.13
N ARG A 209 -33.10 16.48 8.19
CA ARG A 209 -32.90 15.06 8.49
C ARG A 209 -31.74 14.83 9.47
N SER A 210 -30.62 15.53 9.32
CA SER A 210 -29.50 15.46 10.28
C SER A 210 -29.93 15.86 11.68
N ALA A 211 -30.60 17.02 11.82
CA ALA A 211 -31.09 17.51 13.11
C ALA A 211 -32.09 16.53 13.74
N PHE A 212 -33.02 15.98 12.96
CA PHE A 212 -34.03 15.04 13.46
C PHE A 212 -33.41 13.70 13.89
N SER A 213 -32.43 13.20 13.13
CA SER A 213 -31.71 11.96 13.47
C SER A 213 -30.86 12.08 14.73
N ALA A 214 -30.42 13.29 15.07
CA ALA A 214 -29.72 13.58 16.32
C ALA A 214 -30.72 13.75 17.47
N LEU A 215 -31.78 14.52 17.24
CA LEU A 215 -32.81 14.85 18.21
C LEU A 215 -33.54 13.62 18.75
N ILE A 216 -33.79 12.60 17.91
CA ILE A 216 -34.44 11.37 18.36
C ILE A 216 -33.65 10.67 19.48
N ASN A 217 -32.32 10.83 19.53
CA ASN A 217 -31.49 10.23 20.58
C ASN A 217 -31.52 11.03 21.89
N GLU A 218 -32.12 12.22 21.94
CA GLU A 218 -32.31 13.01 23.16
C GLU A 218 -33.61 12.67 23.91
N PHE A 219 -34.55 11.99 23.25
CA PHE A 219 -35.78 11.50 23.89
C PHE A 219 -35.49 10.24 24.74
N PRO A 220 -36.30 9.98 25.78
CA PRO A 220 -36.19 8.76 26.57
C PRO A 220 -36.29 7.52 25.69
N ARG A 221 -35.35 6.59 25.85
CA ARG A 221 -35.32 5.34 25.07
C ARG A 221 -36.57 4.49 25.30
N GLU A 222 -37.12 4.55 26.50
CA GLU A 222 -38.37 3.87 26.89
C GLU A 222 -39.54 4.24 25.98
N ASP A 223 -39.69 5.53 25.68
CA ASP A 223 -40.78 6.03 24.82
C ASP A 223 -40.60 5.57 23.36
N ILE A 224 -39.37 5.67 22.84
CA ILE A 224 -39.03 5.23 21.48
C ILE A 224 -39.25 3.71 21.35
N PHE A 225 -38.80 2.96 22.35
CA PHE A 225 -38.93 1.51 22.40
C PHE A 225 -40.40 1.11 22.39
N ALA A 226 -41.24 1.73 23.22
CA ALA A 226 -42.68 1.44 23.27
C ALA A 226 -43.36 1.64 21.90
N LEU A 227 -43.10 2.78 21.23
CA LEU A 227 -43.65 3.07 19.90
C LEU A 227 -43.20 2.04 18.85
N CYS A 228 -41.91 1.72 18.82
CA CYS A 228 -41.36 0.75 17.88
C CYS A 228 -41.82 -0.67 18.16
N ARG A 229 -41.97 -1.05 19.43
CA ARG A 229 -42.45 -2.36 19.86
C ARG A 229 -43.88 -2.57 19.39
N ASP A 230 -44.75 -1.59 19.61
CA ASP A 230 -46.18 -1.71 19.30
C ASP A 230 -46.40 -1.80 17.78
N ILE A 231 -45.67 -1.00 16.97
CA ILE A 231 -45.73 -1.12 15.51
C ILE A 231 -45.11 -2.43 15.02
N ALA A 232 -43.95 -2.84 15.52
CA ALA A 232 -43.32 -4.08 15.09
C ALA A 232 -44.21 -5.31 15.41
N ALA A 233 -44.86 -5.32 16.58
CA ALA A 233 -45.84 -6.33 16.96
C ALA A 233 -47.09 -6.28 16.06
N TYR A 234 -47.62 -5.09 15.77
CA TYR A 234 -48.75 -4.90 14.85
C TYR A 234 -48.42 -5.40 13.43
N ILE A 235 -47.26 -5.04 12.89
CA ILE A 235 -46.78 -5.52 11.58
C ILE A 235 -46.73 -7.05 11.57
N TYR A 236 -46.20 -7.67 12.63
CA TYR A 236 -46.13 -9.12 12.76
C TYR A 236 -47.52 -9.77 12.75
N GLN A 237 -48.48 -9.23 13.49
CA GLN A 237 -49.84 -9.77 13.61
C GLN A 237 -50.67 -9.59 12.34
N GLU A 238 -50.60 -8.41 11.74
CA GLU A 238 -51.45 -8.05 10.62
C GLU A 238 -50.93 -8.55 9.27
N THR A 239 -49.66 -8.95 9.18
CA THR A 239 -49.08 -9.43 7.92
C THR A 239 -49.23 -10.95 7.82
N PRO A 240 -49.87 -11.48 6.74
CA PRO A 240 -49.92 -12.92 6.51
C PRO A 240 -48.53 -13.55 6.50
N VAL A 241 -48.32 -14.60 7.30
CA VAL A 241 -46.97 -15.18 7.57
C VAL A 241 -46.19 -15.52 6.30
N HIS A 242 -46.87 -16.04 5.28
CA HIS A 242 -46.22 -16.42 4.02
C HIS A 242 -45.56 -15.23 3.30
N LEU A 243 -46.11 -14.01 3.42
CA LEU A 243 -45.59 -12.80 2.77
C LEU A 243 -44.25 -12.33 3.35
N PHE A 244 -43.92 -12.67 4.61
CA PHE A 244 -42.65 -12.26 5.20
C PHE A 244 -41.42 -12.81 4.48
N ALA A 245 -41.56 -13.98 3.84
CA ALA A 245 -40.49 -14.64 3.10
C ALA A 245 -40.56 -14.41 1.58
N GLU A 246 -41.58 -13.68 1.09
CA GLU A 246 -41.75 -13.32 -0.32
C GLU A 246 -40.81 -12.17 -0.71
N ASP A 247 -40.31 -12.23 -1.95
CA ASP A 247 -39.51 -11.16 -2.53
C ASP A 247 -40.44 -10.01 -2.97
N TYR A 248 -40.22 -8.81 -2.44
CA TYR A 248 -41.05 -7.63 -2.77
C TYR A 248 -40.56 -6.87 -4.02
N GLU A 249 -39.37 -7.20 -4.54
CA GLU A 249 -38.78 -6.66 -5.77
C GLU A 249 -38.51 -7.77 -6.80
N LYS A 250 -38.72 -7.50 -8.10
CA LYS A 250 -38.42 -8.46 -9.17
C LYS A 250 -36.93 -8.42 -9.54
N LEU A 251 -36.28 -9.58 -9.56
CA LEU A 251 -34.90 -9.76 -10.06
C LEU A 251 -34.74 -9.25 -11.49
N ASN A 252 -33.89 -8.24 -11.70
CA ASN A 252 -33.36 -7.93 -13.02
C ASN A 252 -32.00 -8.65 -13.16
N LYS A 253 -31.97 -9.77 -13.88
CA LYS A 253 -30.82 -10.70 -14.00
C LYS A 253 -29.53 -10.10 -14.60
N GLN A 254 -29.47 -8.80 -14.89
CA GLN A 254 -28.35 -8.15 -15.60
C GLN A 254 -27.38 -7.33 -14.74
N VAL A 255 -27.63 -7.12 -13.45
CA VAL A 255 -26.69 -6.36 -12.60
C VAL A 255 -25.65 -7.30 -12.00
N HIS A 256 -24.63 -7.61 -12.81
CA HIS A 256 -23.40 -8.21 -12.29
C HIS A 256 -22.52 -7.11 -11.69
N HIS A 257 -22.08 -7.36 -10.45
CA HIS A 257 -21.14 -6.57 -9.64
C HIS A 257 -21.81 -5.53 -8.72
N PHE A 258 -21.88 -5.86 -7.43
CA PHE A 258 -22.14 -5.02 -6.24
C PHE A 258 -23.51 -5.00 -5.54
N GLY A 259 -24.50 -5.83 -5.90
CA GLY A 259 -25.69 -5.97 -5.06
C GLY A 259 -26.37 -7.33 -5.17
N ARG A 260 -26.28 -8.18 -4.12
CA ARG A 260 -27.25 -9.27 -3.95
C ARG A 260 -28.54 -8.62 -3.43
N HIS A 261 -29.59 -8.52 -4.23
CA HIS A 261 -30.92 -8.19 -3.72
C HIS A 261 -31.95 -9.23 -4.17
N THR A 262 -32.19 -10.19 -3.29
CA THR A 262 -33.52 -10.72 -2.99
C THR A 262 -33.73 -10.45 -1.50
N SER A 263 -34.18 -9.25 -1.16
CA SER A 263 -34.55 -8.89 0.21
C SER A 263 -35.97 -9.39 0.48
N CYS A 264 -36.14 -10.19 1.51
CA CYS A 264 -37.45 -10.59 2.00
C CYS A 264 -38.23 -9.37 2.53
N LEU A 265 -39.56 -9.47 2.65
CA LEU A 265 -40.40 -8.36 3.12
C LEU A 265 -39.94 -7.74 4.46
N VAL A 266 -39.36 -8.54 5.36
CA VAL A 266 -38.83 -8.04 6.65
C VAL A 266 -37.68 -7.03 6.49
N ASP A 267 -36.93 -7.14 5.40
CA ASP A 267 -35.83 -6.22 5.07
C ASP A 267 -36.34 -4.97 4.29
N ALA A 268 -37.62 -4.93 3.91
CA ALA A 268 -38.22 -3.73 3.31
C ALA A 268 -38.07 -2.54 4.27
N LYS A 269 -37.88 -1.33 3.74
CA LYS A 269 -37.61 -0.13 4.56
C LYS A 269 -38.76 0.19 5.51
N GLU A 270 -39.99 -0.04 5.06
CA GLU A 270 -41.20 0.16 5.83
C GLU A 270 -41.26 -0.73 7.09
N PHE A 271 -40.59 -1.89 7.07
CA PHE A 271 -40.58 -2.87 8.17
C PHE A 271 -39.29 -2.74 8.97
N SER A 272 -38.15 -2.70 8.28
CA SER A 272 -36.82 -2.59 8.88
C SER A 272 -36.54 -1.28 9.57
N PHE A 273 -37.26 -0.20 9.25
CA PHE A 273 -37.21 1.01 10.07
C PHE A 273 -37.61 0.72 11.53
N TRP A 274 -38.71 0.00 11.74
CA TRP A 274 -39.26 -0.22 13.09
C TRP A 274 -38.42 -1.18 13.89
N HIS A 275 -38.00 -2.32 13.32
CA HIS A 275 -37.22 -3.29 14.08
C HIS A 275 -35.76 -2.86 14.33
N ARG A 276 -35.16 -2.04 13.44
CA ARG A 276 -33.85 -1.40 13.71
C ARG A 276 -33.95 -0.36 14.83
N ASN A 277 -34.97 0.49 14.82
CA ASN A 277 -35.18 1.46 15.90
C ASN A 277 -35.59 0.79 17.21
N LEU A 278 -36.29 -0.34 17.17
CA LEU A 278 -36.55 -1.19 18.32
C LEU A 278 -35.23 -1.70 18.94
N GLN A 279 -34.32 -2.25 18.12
CA GLN A 279 -32.99 -2.66 18.59
C GLN A 279 -32.21 -1.47 19.17
N ALA A 280 -32.21 -0.34 18.47
CA ALA A 280 -31.46 0.83 18.88
C ALA A 280 -31.98 1.44 20.19
N SER A 281 -33.25 1.26 20.53
CA SER A 281 -33.89 1.83 21.73
C SER A 281 -33.86 0.91 22.94
N ILE A 282 -33.21 -0.26 22.88
CA ILE A 282 -33.01 -1.13 24.04
C ILE A 282 -32.26 -0.36 25.14
N TYR A 283 -32.81 -0.38 26.36
CA TYR A 283 -32.30 0.39 27.51
C TYR A 283 -32.00 -0.47 28.74
N ASP A 284 -32.51 -1.69 28.81
CA ASP A 284 -32.28 -2.63 29.90
C ASP A 284 -32.37 -4.10 29.41
N GLU A 285 -32.39 -5.06 30.33
CA GLU A 285 -32.53 -6.48 30.01
C GLU A 285 -33.94 -6.85 29.55
N GLN A 286 -34.99 -6.26 30.15
CA GLN A 286 -36.38 -6.59 29.83
C GLN A 286 -36.76 -6.12 28.42
N SER A 287 -36.41 -4.88 28.06
CA SER A 287 -36.56 -4.36 26.70
C SER A 287 -35.75 -5.16 25.68
N PHE A 288 -34.57 -5.69 26.05
CA PHE A 288 -33.85 -6.62 25.19
C PHE A 288 -34.65 -7.91 24.96
N LYS A 289 -35.19 -8.54 26.01
CA LYS A 289 -35.99 -9.78 25.89
C LYS A 289 -37.20 -9.55 24.99
N GLU A 290 -37.99 -8.50 25.24
CA GLU A 290 -39.16 -8.17 24.45
C GLU A 290 -38.80 -7.86 22.98
N GLY A 291 -37.80 -7.01 22.77
CA GLY A 291 -37.35 -6.61 21.43
C GLY A 291 -36.77 -7.78 20.63
N PHE A 292 -35.98 -8.64 21.28
CA PHE A 292 -35.41 -9.84 20.67
C PHE A 292 -36.52 -10.80 20.22
N LEU A 293 -37.53 -11.06 21.06
CA LEU A 293 -38.62 -11.99 20.71
C LEU A 293 -39.42 -11.53 19.48
N ILE A 294 -39.72 -10.23 19.38
CA ILE A 294 -40.41 -9.67 18.20
C ILE A 294 -39.52 -9.78 16.95
N ARG A 295 -38.25 -9.38 17.05
CA ARG A 295 -37.27 -9.46 15.95
C ARG A 295 -37.02 -10.90 15.50
N TYR A 296 -36.96 -11.83 16.45
CA TYR A 296 -36.77 -13.26 16.21
C TYR A 296 -38.03 -13.87 15.57
N ALA A 297 -39.23 -13.45 15.96
CA ALA A 297 -40.48 -13.84 15.30
C ALA A 297 -40.52 -13.38 13.84
N LEU A 298 -40.15 -12.13 13.55
CA LEU A 298 -40.00 -11.61 12.19
C LEU A 298 -38.94 -12.38 11.40
N TYR A 299 -37.78 -12.65 12.01
CA TYR A 299 -36.71 -13.45 11.42
C TYR A 299 -37.18 -14.86 11.05
N LYS A 300 -37.87 -15.55 11.97
CA LYS A 300 -38.47 -16.87 11.73
C LYS A 300 -39.54 -16.83 10.64
N ALA A 301 -40.42 -15.83 10.65
CA ALA A 301 -41.45 -15.66 9.62
C ALA A 301 -40.86 -15.42 8.22
N SER A 302 -39.70 -14.75 8.13
CA SER A 302 -38.94 -14.61 6.88
C SER A 302 -38.28 -15.90 6.39
N LYS A 303 -38.46 -17.02 7.11
CA LYS A 303 -37.71 -18.28 6.95
C LYS A 303 -36.20 -18.08 7.12
N TYR A 304 -35.82 -17.23 8.09
CA TYR A 304 -34.43 -16.92 8.43
C TYR A 304 -33.62 -16.30 7.27
N LYS A 305 -34.29 -15.55 6.40
CA LYS A 305 -33.66 -14.89 5.24
C LYS A 305 -33.29 -13.43 5.49
N SER A 306 -33.85 -12.81 6.53
CA SER A 306 -33.65 -11.39 6.82
C SER A 306 -32.25 -11.11 7.36
N HIS A 307 -31.50 -10.26 6.65
CA HIS A 307 -30.18 -9.80 7.09
C HIS A 307 -30.25 -8.66 8.11
N ALA A 308 -31.37 -7.95 8.17
CA ALA A 308 -31.51 -6.77 9.03
C ALA A 308 -32.13 -7.10 10.40
N SER A 309 -32.78 -8.26 10.55
CA SER A 309 -33.55 -8.57 11.76
C SER A 309 -32.69 -8.86 12.98
N LEU A 310 -31.63 -9.66 12.87
CA LEU A 310 -30.78 -10.09 13.98
C LEU A 310 -29.31 -10.19 13.54
N GLN A 311 -28.40 -9.87 14.45
CA GLN A 311 -26.96 -10.03 14.29
C GLN A 311 -26.43 -11.13 15.20
N LEU A 312 -25.24 -11.68 14.91
CA LEU A 312 -24.63 -12.74 15.75
C LEU A 312 -24.43 -12.32 17.21
N ALA A 313 -24.13 -11.03 17.47
CA ALA A 313 -24.05 -10.49 18.83
C ALA A 313 -25.40 -10.50 19.57
N ASP A 314 -26.53 -10.37 18.86
CA ASP A 314 -27.86 -10.53 19.46
C ASP A 314 -28.07 -11.98 19.94
N PHE A 315 -27.57 -12.98 19.19
CA PHE A 315 -27.66 -14.39 19.57
C PHE A 315 -26.80 -14.73 20.79
N GLU A 316 -25.58 -14.19 20.89
CA GLU A 316 -24.74 -14.32 22.10
C GLU A 316 -25.48 -13.77 23.33
N ARG A 317 -26.02 -12.55 23.23
CA ARG A 317 -26.75 -11.92 24.34
C ARG A 317 -28.03 -12.69 24.69
N ALA A 318 -28.76 -13.19 23.70
CA ALA A 318 -29.94 -14.01 23.92
C ALA A 318 -29.62 -15.35 24.58
N PHE A 319 -28.48 -15.98 24.23
CA PHE A 319 -28.02 -17.21 24.84
C PHE A 319 -27.66 -17.01 26.32
N ASN A 320 -26.92 -15.94 26.62
CA ASN A 320 -26.55 -15.59 27.99
C ASN A 320 -27.77 -15.29 28.89
N LEU A 321 -28.89 -14.86 28.29
CA LEU A 321 -30.16 -14.60 28.98
C LEU A 321 -31.13 -15.79 28.97
N GLY A 322 -30.74 -16.93 28.39
CA GLY A 322 -31.57 -18.13 28.31
C GLY A 322 -32.77 -18.02 27.37
N LEU A 323 -32.78 -17.06 26.44
CA LEU A 323 -33.82 -16.92 25.41
C LEU A 323 -33.63 -17.89 24.24
N VAL A 324 -32.38 -18.29 24.00
CA VAL A 324 -31.98 -19.31 23.03
C VAL A 324 -31.02 -20.29 23.68
N ASP A 325 -30.90 -21.49 23.13
CA ASP A 325 -29.97 -22.52 23.58
C ASP A 325 -28.84 -22.76 22.55
N GLU A 326 -27.92 -23.69 22.86
CA GLU A 326 -26.78 -23.98 21.98
C GLU A 326 -27.24 -24.53 20.61
N ASN A 327 -28.39 -25.22 20.56
CA ASN A 327 -28.99 -25.76 19.33
C ASN A 327 -29.26 -24.64 18.31
N GLU A 328 -29.75 -23.51 18.81
CA GLU A 328 -30.07 -22.33 18.00
C GLU A 328 -28.81 -21.66 17.43
N LEU A 329 -27.73 -21.56 18.22
CA LEU A 329 -26.46 -21.00 17.77
C LEU A 329 -25.87 -21.83 16.63
N PHE A 330 -25.90 -23.16 16.77
CA PHE A 330 -25.48 -24.07 15.70
C PHE A 330 -26.36 -23.94 14.45
N ALA A 331 -27.69 -23.87 14.61
CA ALA A 331 -28.60 -23.67 13.48
C ALA A 331 -28.33 -22.36 12.73
N GLU A 332 -28.00 -21.27 13.43
CA GLU A 332 -27.62 -19.99 12.82
C GLU A 332 -26.32 -20.07 12.01
N LEU A 333 -25.37 -20.87 12.45
CA LEU A 333 -24.04 -20.97 11.84
C LEU A 333 -23.91 -22.05 10.76
N CYS A 334 -24.78 -23.07 10.72
CA CYS A 334 -24.72 -24.12 9.69
C CYS A 334 -26.06 -24.66 9.17
N GLY A 335 -27.19 -24.26 9.74
CA GLY A 335 -28.52 -24.79 9.40
C GLY A 335 -29.43 -23.83 8.64
N ARG A 336 -29.04 -22.57 8.45
CA ARG A 336 -29.89 -21.50 7.93
C ARG A 336 -29.39 -20.90 6.63
N PRO A 337 -30.26 -20.21 5.85
CA PRO A 337 -29.87 -19.60 4.58
C PRO A 337 -28.69 -18.62 4.69
N LEU A 338 -28.56 -17.93 5.83
CA LEU A 338 -27.50 -16.93 6.07
C LEU A 338 -26.24 -17.50 6.71
N SER A 339 -26.22 -18.78 7.09
CA SER A 339 -25.10 -19.45 7.77
C SER A 339 -23.76 -19.24 7.05
N SER A 340 -23.76 -19.30 5.71
CA SER A 340 -22.55 -19.11 4.92
C SER A 340 -21.96 -17.68 5.04
N GLU A 341 -22.80 -16.65 5.16
CA GLU A 341 -22.33 -15.27 5.36
C GLU A 341 -21.93 -15.02 6.81
N ASN A 342 -22.64 -15.63 7.76
CA ASN A 342 -22.29 -15.60 9.20
C ASN A 342 -20.91 -16.22 9.46
N LEU A 343 -20.63 -17.39 8.88
CA LEU A 343 -19.31 -18.02 8.97
C LEU A 343 -18.22 -17.17 8.34
N LYS A 344 -18.52 -16.49 7.23
CA LYS A 344 -17.56 -15.59 6.60
C LYS A 344 -17.30 -14.34 7.45
N LEU A 345 -18.31 -13.79 8.13
CA LEU A 345 -18.14 -12.71 9.08
C LEU A 345 -17.29 -13.15 10.28
N LEU A 346 -17.55 -14.35 10.80
CA LEU A 346 -16.85 -14.91 11.95
C LEU A 346 -15.39 -15.27 11.65
N SER A 347 -15.10 -15.77 10.45
CA SER A 347 -13.75 -16.24 10.07
C SER A 347 -12.87 -15.18 9.39
N ASN A 348 -13.40 -13.98 9.08
CA ASN A 348 -12.63 -12.94 8.40
C ASN A 348 -12.43 -11.70 9.30
N PRO A 349 -11.23 -11.53 9.90
CA PRO A 349 -10.95 -10.39 10.79
C PRO A 349 -10.93 -9.04 10.07
N LYS A 350 -10.81 -9.02 8.74
CA LYS A 350 -10.80 -7.78 7.93
C LYS A 350 -12.21 -7.34 7.52
N ARG A 351 -13.26 -8.11 7.84
CA ARG A 351 -14.62 -7.82 7.40
C ARG A 351 -15.31 -6.83 8.34
N HIS A 352 -16.02 -5.86 7.75
CA HIS A 352 -16.85 -4.93 8.52
C HIS A 352 -17.90 -5.69 9.34
N GLY A 353 -18.02 -5.33 10.63
CA GLY A 353 -18.87 -6.03 11.62
C GLY A 353 -18.18 -7.15 12.40
N HIS A 354 -16.95 -7.57 12.03
CA HIS A 354 -16.22 -8.59 12.79
C HIS A 354 -15.85 -8.10 14.20
N ASN A 355 -15.55 -6.81 14.35
CA ASN A 355 -15.19 -6.21 15.64
C ASN A 355 -16.30 -6.38 16.70
N ASP A 356 -17.57 -6.44 16.29
CA ASP A 356 -18.70 -6.64 17.19
C ASP A 356 -18.73 -8.06 17.79
N LEU A 357 -17.94 -8.99 17.22
CA LEU A 357 -17.86 -10.40 17.64
C LEU A 357 -16.59 -10.71 18.44
N VAL A 358 -15.64 -9.78 18.54
CA VAL A 358 -14.35 -10.04 19.22
C VAL A 358 -14.56 -10.44 20.68
N ASP A 359 -15.53 -9.81 21.35
CA ASP A 359 -15.86 -10.08 22.75
C ASP A 359 -16.93 -11.19 22.92
N CYS A 360 -17.46 -11.76 21.82
CA CYS A 360 -18.49 -12.81 21.87
C CYS A 360 -17.85 -14.21 22.00
N GLN A 361 -17.57 -14.64 23.23
CA GLN A 361 -16.87 -15.91 23.47
C GLN A 361 -17.66 -17.12 22.97
N THR A 362 -18.97 -17.22 23.25
CA THR A 362 -19.76 -18.42 22.97
C THR A 362 -19.95 -18.65 21.48
N ILE A 363 -20.26 -17.60 20.72
CA ILE A 363 -20.40 -17.61 19.26
C ILE A 363 -19.07 -17.97 18.60
N ASN A 364 -17.94 -17.45 19.08
CA ASN A 364 -16.63 -17.79 18.53
C ASN A 364 -16.27 -19.27 18.77
N GLU A 365 -16.54 -19.78 19.98
CA GLU A 365 -16.35 -21.20 20.30
C GLU A 365 -17.28 -22.12 19.48
N THR A 366 -18.55 -21.76 19.38
CA THR A 366 -19.55 -22.47 18.55
C THR A 366 -19.16 -22.46 17.08
N GLY A 367 -18.75 -21.29 16.58
CA GLY A 367 -18.26 -21.10 15.22
C GLY A 367 -17.05 -21.96 14.89
N ARG A 368 -16.10 -22.09 15.82
CA ARG A 368 -14.96 -23.01 15.68
C ARG A 368 -15.42 -24.47 15.55
N LYS A 369 -16.30 -24.94 16.44
CA LYS A 369 -16.87 -26.31 16.37
C LYS A 369 -17.58 -26.56 15.03
N VAL A 370 -18.33 -25.58 14.53
CA VAL A 370 -19.02 -25.65 13.23
C VAL A 370 -18.04 -25.74 12.07
N ILE A 371 -17.04 -24.86 12.05
CA ILE A 371 -15.98 -24.85 11.03
C ILE A 371 -15.25 -26.19 11.01
N ASP A 372 -14.85 -26.69 12.18
CA ASP A 372 -14.17 -27.98 12.33
C ASP A 372 -15.03 -29.10 11.74
N ARG A 373 -16.32 -29.16 12.09
CA ARG A 373 -17.26 -30.16 11.55
C ARG A 373 -17.43 -30.05 10.03
N ILE A 374 -17.51 -28.83 9.49
CA ILE A 374 -17.60 -28.60 8.03
C ILE A 374 -16.34 -29.12 7.34
N VAL A 375 -15.16 -28.80 7.87
CA VAL A 375 -13.89 -29.26 7.32
C VAL A 375 -13.77 -30.77 7.44
N GLU A 376 -14.17 -31.38 8.57
CA GLU A 376 -14.20 -32.85 8.76
C GLU A 376 -15.07 -33.57 7.70
N ILE A 377 -16.22 -33.00 7.34
CA ILE A 377 -17.09 -33.53 6.30
C ILE A 377 -16.44 -33.39 4.92
N GLU A 378 -15.89 -32.20 4.63
CA GLU A 378 -15.25 -31.92 3.35
C GLU A 378 -14.00 -32.77 3.11
N VAL A 379 -13.10 -32.96 4.09
CA VAL A 379 -11.88 -33.78 3.88
C VAL A 379 -12.20 -35.24 3.56
N ARG A 380 -13.37 -35.74 3.99
CA ARG A 380 -13.87 -37.11 3.69
C ARG A 380 -14.69 -37.20 2.40
N ARG A 381 -14.81 -36.11 1.63
CA ARG A 381 -15.63 -36.08 0.42
C ARG A 381 -15.07 -36.93 -0.73
N GLY A 382 -16.00 -37.48 -1.51
CA GLY A 382 -15.73 -37.98 -2.87
C GLY A 382 -15.64 -36.83 -3.87
N ASP A 383 -15.80 -37.12 -5.16
CA ASP A 383 -15.62 -36.09 -6.19
C ASP A 383 -16.81 -35.11 -6.28
N MET A 384 -18.00 -35.56 -5.85
CA MET A 384 -19.22 -34.73 -5.78
C MET A 384 -19.16 -33.71 -4.65
N THR A 385 -20.00 -32.69 -4.73
CA THR A 385 -20.24 -31.73 -3.63
C THR A 385 -20.89 -32.42 -2.45
N THR A 386 -20.63 -31.90 -1.25
CA THR A 386 -21.34 -32.29 -0.02
C THR A 386 -22.40 -31.25 0.30
N GLU A 387 -23.27 -31.54 1.26
CA GLU A 387 -24.29 -30.61 1.76
C GLU A 387 -23.67 -29.34 2.39
N VAL A 388 -22.40 -29.38 2.82
CA VAL A 388 -21.68 -28.26 3.44
C VAL A 388 -20.68 -27.56 2.51
N SER A 389 -20.55 -27.98 1.25
CA SER A 389 -19.58 -27.37 0.32
C SER A 389 -19.79 -25.87 0.11
N HIS A 390 -21.04 -25.41 0.17
CA HIS A 390 -21.38 -23.98 0.11
C HIS A 390 -20.95 -23.19 1.35
N LEU A 391 -20.93 -23.81 2.53
CA LEU A 391 -20.40 -23.23 3.77
C LEU A 391 -18.87 -23.21 3.74
N ALA A 392 -18.24 -24.31 3.33
CA ALA A 392 -16.79 -24.44 3.24
C ALA A 392 -16.16 -23.40 2.31
N ALA A 393 -16.84 -23.04 1.20
CA ALA A 393 -16.42 -22.01 0.26
C ALA A 393 -16.42 -20.57 0.83
N LYS A 394 -16.92 -20.38 2.05
CA LYS A 394 -17.08 -19.09 2.72
C LYS A 394 -16.25 -18.95 4.00
N ILE A 395 -15.43 -19.96 4.32
CA ILE A 395 -14.50 -19.92 5.44
C ILE A 395 -13.24 -19.18 5.00
N ASP A 396 -12.95 -18.03 5.61
CA ASP A 396 -11.78 -17.24 5.24
C ASP A 396 -10.53 -17.59 6.09
N LYS A 397 -10.73 -18.08 7.32
CA LYS A 397 -9.65 -18.50 8.23
C LYS A 397 -10.11 -19.58 9.22
N PHE A 398 -9.26 -20.57 9.45
CA PHE A 398 -9.36 -21.54 10.54
C PHE A 398 -7.98 -22.13 10.86
N SER A 399 -7.83 -22.83 11.97
CA SER A 399 -6.53 -23.32 12.45
C SER A 399 -6.52 -24.81 12.77
N GLY A 400 -5.37 -25.46 12.60
CA GLY A 400 -5.11 -26.83 13.06
C GLY A 400 -4.26 -27.65 12.10
N THR A 401 -3.12 -28.15 12.58
CA THR A 401 -2.18 -28.97 11.80
C THR A 401 -2.81 -30.30 11.37
N LYS A 402 -3.75 -30.83 12.15
CA LYS A 402 -4.55 -32.00 11.78
C LYS A 402 -5.30 -31.78 10.46
N PHE A 403 -6.00 -30.66 10.31
CA PHE A 403 -6.74 -30.36 9.08
C PHE A 403 -5.82 -30.15 7.89
N PHE A 404 -4.66 -29.53 8.11
CA PHE A 404 -3.62 -29.44 7.07
C PHE A 404 -3.26 -30.85 6.57
N VAL A 405 -2.95 -31.79 7.45
CA VAL A 405 -2.64 -33.19 7.07
C VAL A 405 -3.83 -33.88 6.40
N ASP A 406 -5.05 -33.75 6.95
CA ASP A 406 -6.25 -34.38 6.41
C ASP A 406 -6.58 -33.88 4.99
N ILE A 407 -6.38 -32.59 4.71
CA ILE A 407 -6.53 -32.02 3.36
C ILE A 407 -5.52 -32.65 2.38
N LEU A 408 -4.26 -32.82 2.80
CA LEU A 408 -3.22 -33.44 1.95
C LEU A 408 -3.53 -34.91 1.66
N VAL A 409 -3.96 -35.66 2.67
CA VAL A 409 -4.37 -37.07 2.54
C VAL A 409 -5.58 -37.19 1.62
N GLY A 410 -6.59 -36.32 1.81
CA GLY A 410 -7.80 -36.32 1.01
C GLY A 410 -7.55 -35.92 -0.45
N ALA A 411 -6.58 -35.04 -0.70
CA ALA A 411 -6.16 -34.65 -2.05
C ALA A 411 -5.41 -35.79 -2.75
N GLU A 412 -4.52 -36.50 -2.06
CA GLU A 412 -3.64 -37.59 -2.52
C GLU A 412 -2.93 -37.30 -3.86
N LYS A 413 -3.63 -37.46 -4.99
CA LYS A 413 -3.13 -37.25 -6.37
C LYS A 413 -3.65 -35.96 -7.03
N ASP A 414 -4.56 -35.24 -6.38
CA ASP A 414 -5.13 -34.01 -6.91
C ASP A 414 -4.08 -32.89 -6.94
N THR A 415 -4.12 -32.10 -8.01
CA THR A 415 -3.30 -30.89 -8.15
C THR A 415 -4.03 -29.69 -7.57
N TYR A 416 -3.32 -28.66 -7.12
CA TYR A 416 -3.97 -27.43 -6.67
C TYR A 416 -4.46 -26.54 -7.81
N VAL A 417 -5.45 -25.70 -7.50
CA VAL A 417 -6.02 -24.72 -8.43
C VAL A 417 -5.04 -23.58 -8.65
N ARG A 418 -4.75 -23.28 -9.93
CA ARG A 418 -3.88 -22.17 -10.37
C ARG A 418 -4.72 -20.99 -10.85
N GLY A 419 -4.23 -19.76 -10.66
CA GLY A 419 -4.89 -18.54 -11.15
C GLY A 419 -6.09 -18.08 -10.32
N TYR A 420 -6.91 -17.18 -10.90
CA TYR A 420 -8.04 -16.50 -10.25
C TYR A 420 -9.33 -17.33 -10.23
N VAL A 421 -9.27 -18.53 -9.67
CA VAL A 421 -10.44 -19.40 -9.51
C VAL A 421 -10.82 -19.45 -8.04
N PHE A 422 -11.97 -18.87 -7.71
CA PHE A 422 -12.51 -18.82 -6.36
C PHE A 422 -13.42 -20.01 -6.09
N ALA A 423 -13.48 -20.43 -4.82
CA ALA A 423 -14.49 -21.36 -4.37
C ALA A 423 -15.87 -20.69 -4.39
N SER A 424 -16.88 -21.48 -4.74
CA SER A 424 -18.29 -21.13 -4.84
C SER A 424 -19.15 -22.35 -4.51
N GLU A 425 -20.47 -22.19 -4.43
CA GLU A 425 -21.42 -23.21 -3.96
C GLU A 425 -21.31 -24.55 -4.74
N ASN A 426 -20.97 -24.50 -6.03
CA ASN A 426 -20.86 -25.69 -6.90
C ASN A 426 -19.39 -26.08 -7.18
N SER A 427 -18.49 -25.83 -6.23
CA SER A 427 -17.06 -26.10 -6.41
C SER A 427 -16.70 -27.58 -6.38
N THR A 428 -15.80 -27.94 -7.30
CA THR A 428 -15.14 -29.25 -7.34
C THR A 428 -14.31 -29.51 -6.09
N LYS A 429 -14.00 -30.78 -5.82
CA LYS A 429 -13.16 -31.19 -4.68
C LYS A 429 -11.84 -30.45 -4.66
N LYS A 430 -11.19 -30.41 -5.82
CA LYS A 430 -9.94 -29.67 -6.05
C LYS A 430 -10.06 -28.18 -5.66
N GLN A 431 -11.17 -27.51 -5.99
CA GLN A 431 -11.38 -26.10 -5.65
C GLN A 431 -11.58 -25.89 -4.15
N ILE A 432 -12.42 -26.70 -3.49
CA ILE A 432 -12.62 -26.59 -2.03
C ILE A 432 -11.33 -26.90 -1.28
N PHE A 433 -10.60 -27.95 -1.65
CA PHE A 433 -9.38 -28.33 -0.92
C PHE A 433 -8.28 -27.28 -1.11
N SER A 434 -8.14 -26.72 -2.31
CA SER A 434 -7.23 -25.60 -2.55
C SER A 434 -7.63 -24.37 -1.73
N HIS A 435 -8.93 -24.07 -1.61
CA HIS A 435 -9.42 -22.96 -0.80
C HIS A 435 -9.16 -23.19 0.70
N LEU A 436 -9.57 -24.34 1.25
CA LEU A 436 -9.35 -24.68 2.65
C LEU A 436 -7.86 -24.72 3.01
N LEU A 437 -6.99 -25.21 2.12
CA LEU A 437 -5.54 -25.19 2.34
C LEU A 437 -4.99 -23.77 2.52
N LYS A 438 -5.49 -22.80 1.73
CA LYS A 438 -5.13 -21.38 1.85
C LYS A 438 -5.65 -20.74 3.13
N CYS A 439 -6.80 -21.20 3.61
CA CYS A 439 -7.48 -20.67 4.80
C CYS A 439 -7.06 -21.36 6.10
N CYS A 440 -6.28 -22.44 6.03
CA CYS A 440 -5.79 -23.21 7.16
C CYS A 440 -4.47 -22.63 7.69
N TYR A 441 -4.40 -22.39 9.00
CA TYR A 441 -3.24 -21.86 9.71
C TYR A 441 -2.81 -22.78 10.86
N LEU A 442 -1.58 -22.56 11.33
CA LEU A 442 -1.09 -23.20 12.55
C LEU A 442 -1.94 -22.75 13.75
N ALA A 443 -2.33 -23.67 14.63
CA ALA A 443 -2.97 -23.30 15.89
C ALA A 443 -1.90 -22.92 16.95
N ASP A 444 -2.31 -22.14 17.96
CA ASP A 444 -1.40 -21.75 19.04
C ASP A 444 -0.88 -22.99 19.78
N GLY A 445 0.44 -23.08 19.93
CA GLY A 445 1.13 -24.18 20.61
C GLY A 445 1.43 -25.41 19.74
N GLU A 446 1.05 -25.44 18.46
CA GLU A 446 1.45 -26.49 17.53
C GLU A 446 2.84 -26.21 16.92
N ASP A 447 3.62 -27.28 16.68
CA ASP A 447 5.00 -27.20 16.17
C ASP A 447 5.36 -28.40 15.25
N GLU A 448 6.64 -28.52 14.88
CA GLU A 448 7.11 -29.63 14.04
C GLU A 448 6.93 -31.03 14.66
N ASN A 449 6.81 -31.12 15.99
CA ASN A 449 6.55 -32.38 16.68
C ASN A 449 5.09 -32.79 16.51
N THR A 450 4.15 -31.84 16.59
CA THR A 450 2.74 -32.08 16.27
C THR A 450 2.58 -32.64 14.86
N LEU A 451 3.25 -32.01 13.87
CA LEU A 451 3.23 -32.49 12.48
C LEU A 451 3.83 -33.90 12.35
N ARG A 452 4.95 -34.17 13.04
CA ARG A 452 5.61 -35.48 13.03
C ARG A 452 4.70 -36.57 13.58
N GLU A 453 3.93 -36.30 14.63
CA GLU A 453 2.99 -37.24 15.20
C GLU A 453 1.82 -37.53 14.28
N LEU A 454 1.22 -36.50 13.68
CA LEU A 454 0.09 -36.63 12.76
C LEU A 454 0.46 -37.37 11.46
N LEU A 455 1.72 -37.30 11.04
CA LEU A 455 2.22 -38.03 9.87
C LEU A 455 2.59 -39.49 10.16
N LYS A 456 2.62 -39.94 11.43
CA LYS A 456 2.91 -41.35 11.77
C LYS A 456 1.86 -42.27 11.16
N GLY A 457 2.29 -43.18 10.28
CA GLY A 457 1.40 -44.14 9.62
C GLY A 457 0.61 -43.57 8.44
N VAL A 458 0.86 -42.33 8.05
CA VAL A 458 0.24 -41.66 6.89
C VAL A 458 1.26 -41.52 5.75
N ARG A 459 0.89 -41.88 4.52
CA ARG A 459 1.72 -41.79 3.31
C ARG A 459 1.63 -40.40 2.66
N VAL A 460 2.03 -39.35 3.38
CA VAL A 460 2.28 -38.03 2.77
C VAL A 460 3.75 -37.94 2.39
N THR A 461 4.02 -37.69 1.11
CA THR A 461 5.38 -37.53 0.59
C THR A 461 5.97 -36.16 0.91
N GLU A 462 7.29 -36.06 0.97
CA GLU A 462 8.00 -34.78 1.11
C GLU A 462 7.56 -33.78 0.04
N LYS A 463 7.38 -34.26 -1.20
CA LYS A 463 6.90 -33.45 -2.32
C LYS A 463 5.52 -32.85 -2.06
N GLN A 464 4.58 -33.60 -1.46
CA GLN A 464 3.24 -33.07 -1.17
C GLN A 464 3.28 -31.96 -0.11
N LEU A 465 4.14 -32.10 0.90
CA LEU A 465 4.36 -31.05 1.90
C LEU A 465 4.93 -29.77 1.26
N ILE A 466 5.90 -29.92 0.35
CA ILE A 466 6.50 -28.79 -0.37
C ILE A 466 5.49 -28.16 -1.34
N ASP A 467 4.72 -28.97 -2.08
CA ASP A 467 3.64 -28.50 -2.95
C ASP A 467 2.63 -27.65 -2.16
N ALA A 468 2.28 -28.10 -0.94
CA ALA A 468 1.35 -27.41 -0.06
C ALA A 468 1.93 -26.12 0.52
N ALA A 469 3.17 -26.16 1.01
CA ALA A 469 3.86 -25.00 1.56
C ALA A 469 4.11 -23.92 0.48
N MET A 470 4.46 -24.32 -0.74
CA MET A 470 4.55 -23.41 -1.88
C MET A 470 3.19 -22.78 -2.20
N TYR A 471 2.10 -23.55 -2.12
CA TYR A 471 0.76 -23.05 -2.40
C TYR A 471 0.20 -22.14 -1.29
N SER A 472 0.55 -22.42 -0.03
CA SER A 472 0.07 -21.77 1.19
C SER A 472 1.27 -21.44 2.09
N PRO A 473 1.92 -20.28 1.87
CA PRO A 473 3.23 -19.94 2.42
C PRO A 473 3.31 -19.91 3.95
N GLN A 474 2.18 -19.78 4.64
CA GLN A 474 2.12 -19.84 6.10
C GLN A 474 2.65 -21.16 6.68
N TRP A 475 2.69 -22.24 5.89
CA TRP A 475 3.21 -23.56 6.32
C TRP A 475 4.71 -23.77 6.03
N VAL A 476 5.37 -22.86 5.31
CA VAL A 476 6.76 -23.02 4.87
C VAL A 476 7.73 -23.21 6.03
N ASP A 477 7.58 -22.42 7.09
CA ASP A 477 8.46 -22.46 8.26
C ASP A 477 8.35 -23.80 9.01
N LEU A 478 7.13 -24.31 9.17
CA LEU A 478 6.87 -25.59 9.81
C LEU A 478 7.42 -26.76 8.97
N VAL A 479 7.20 -26.72 7.65
CA VAL A 479 7.65 -27.78 6.73
C VAL A 479 9.17 -27.81 6.63
N GLU A 480 9.86 -26.66 6.61
CA GLU A 480 11.33 -26.61 6.64
C GLU A 480 11.90 -27.28 7.88
N LYS A 481 11.37 -26.95 9.06
CA LYS A 481 11.79 -27.55 10.33
C LYS A 481 11.53 -29.06 10.36
N TYR A 482 10.36 -29.51 9.90
CA TYR A 482 10.00 -30.93 9.88
C TYR A 482 10.92 -31.75 8.96
N LEU A 483 11.16 -31.27 7.73
CA LEU A 483 12.00 -31.94 6.75
C LEU A 483 13.50 -31.83 7.05
N ALA A 484 13.91 -30.86 7.89
CA ALA A 484 15.30 -30.47 8.11
C ALA A 484 16.03 -30.13 6.79
N TRP A 485 15.36 -29.37 5.92
CA TRP A 485 15.92 -28.90 4.64
C TRP A 485 16.32 -27.43 4.76
N PRO A 486 17.54 -27.11 5.25
CA PRO A 486 17.97 -25.73 5.39
C PRO A 486 17.90 -25.02 4.04
N GLY A 487 17.32 -23.83 4.02
CA GLY A 487 17.18 -23.01 2.80
C GLY A 487 15.89 -23.28 2.01
N LEU A 488 15.01 -24.18 2.48
CA LEU A 488 13.70 -24.41 1.85
C LEU A 488 12.86 -23.14 1.83
N LYS A 489 12.77 -22.40 2.94
CA LYS A 489 12.08 -21.10 2.99
C LYS A 489 12.64 -20.12 1.99
N SER A 490 13.97 -20.01 1.92
CA SER A 490 14.64 -19.12 0.95
C SER A 490 14.26 -19.47 -0.48
N ALA A 491 14.29 -20.76 -0.85
CA ALA A 491 13.92 -21.21 -2.19
C ALA A 491 12.43 -21.04 -2.51
N CYS A 492 11.52 -21.30 -1.56
CA CYS A 492 10.10 -21.04 -1.74
C CYS A 492 9.83 -19.55 -2.01
N TRP A 493 10.42 -18.66 -1.20
CA TRP A 493 10.29 -17.22 -1.40
C TRP A 493 10.96 -16.73 -2.68
N TYR A 494 12.06 -17.36 -3.10
CA TYR A 494 12.67 -17.12 -4.41
C TYR A 494 11.68 -17.38 -5.54
N PHE A 495 10.94 -18.51 -5.51
CA PHE A 495 9.92 -18.77 -6.53
C PHE A 495 8.73 -17.81 -6.42
N HIS A 496 8.27 -17.48 -5.21
CA HIS A 496 7.25 -16.45 -5.03
C HIS A 496 7.64 -15.09 -5.63
N ALA A 497 8.92 -14.72 -5.57
CA ALA A 497 9.45 -13.53 -6.21
C ALA A 497 9.40 -13.61 -7.75
N HIS A 498 9.82 -14.74 -8.33
CA HIS A 498 10.10 -14.83 -9.77
C HIS A 498 8.96 -15.35 -10.64
N VAL A 499 7.99 -16.11 -10.09
CA VAL A 499 6.92 -16.75 -10.88
C VAL A 499 5.52 -16.24 -10.62
N ASN A 500 5.30 -15.43 -9.58
CA ASN A 500 3.97 -15.00 -9.17
C ASN A 500 3.48 -13.80 -10.00
N GLU A 501 2.22 -13.81 -10.46
CA GLU A 501 1.65 -12.72 -11.28
C GLU A 501 1.25 -11.48 -10.46
N THR A 502 0.84 -11.71 -9.21
CA THR A 502 0.42 -10.68 -8.26
C THR A 502 1.20 -10.80 -6.95
N PHE A 503 1.79 -9.68 -6.57
CA PHE A 503 2.47 -9.52 -5.29
C PHE A 503 1.52 -8.82 -4.31
N SER A 504 1.10 -9.51 -3.25
CA SER A 504 0.49 -8.82 -2.11
C SER A 504 1.58 -8.07 -1.35
N ALA A 505 1.20 -7.00 -0.63
CA ALA A 505 2.13 -6.20 0.17
C ALA A 505 2.86 -7.05 1.23
N ASP A 506 2.18 -8.04 1.82
CA ASP A 506 2.79 -8.97 2.78
C ASP A 506 3.92 -9.78 2.12
N LYS A 507 3.73 -10.23 0.88
CA LYS A 507 4.76 -10.94 0.12
C LYS A 507 5.91 -10.01 -0.24
N GLU A 508 5.62 -8.76 -0.61
CA GLU A 508 6.63 -7.72 -0.91
C GLU A 508 7.55 -7.50 0.28
N THR A 509 6.98 -7.38 1.47
CA THR A 509 7.72 -7.21 2.73
C THR A 509 8.67 -8.39 2.97
N ILE A 510 8.21 -9.62 2.76
CA ILE A 510 9.03 -10.82 2.98
C ILE A 510 10.14 -10.93 1.91
N VAL A 511 9.83 -10.72 0.64
CA VAL A 511 10.82 -10.82 -0.45
C VAL A 511 11.88 -9.73 -0.39
N ALA A 512 11.52 -8.52 0.04
CA ALA A 512 12.48 -7.44 0.26
C ALA A 512 13.59 -7.82 1.26
N ARG A 513 13.35 -8.76 2.18
CA ARG A 513 14.39 -9.27 3.10
C ARG A 513 15.47 -10.07 2.35
N TYR A 514 15.11 -10.75 1.26
CA TYR A 514 16.02 -11.62 0.51
C TYR A 514 16.74 -10.88 -0.62
N SER A 515 16.05 -10.04 -1.39
CA SER A 515 16.61 -9.42 -2.60
C SER A 515 16.35 -7.92 -2.71
N PRO A 516 17.31 -7.13 -3.26
CA PRO A 516 17.15 -5.71 -3.61
C PRO A 516 16.28 -5.46 -4.83
N VAL A 517 15.97 -6.51 -5.59
CA VAL A 517 15.17 -6.39 -6.81
C VAL A 517 13.72 -6.11 -6.44
N SER A 518 13.12 -5.07 -7.03
CA SER A 518 11.74 -4.72 -6.73
C SER A 518 10.77 -5.79 -7.28
N PRO A 519 9.56 -5.96 -6.70
CA PRO A 519 8.57 -6.90 -7.25
C PRO A 519 8.22 -6.62 -8.71
N GLN A 520 8.24 -5.34 -9.12
CA GLN A 520 7.99 -4.95 -10.50
C GLN A 520 9.14 -5.40 -11.41
N ASP A 521 10.39 -5.25 -10.99
CA ASP A 521 11.55 -5.68 -11.78
C ASP A 521 11.59 -7.22 -11.88
N PHE A 522 11.26 -7.96 -10.81
CA PHE A 522 11.10 -9.42 -10.89
C PHE A 522 10.03 -9.84 -11.91
N LYS A 523 8.89 -9.13 -11.92
CA LYS A 523 7.83 -9.36 -12.91
C LYS A 523 8.33 -9.09 -14.33
N ASP A 524 9.10 -8.03 -14.51
CA ASP A 524 9.69 -7.63 -15.80
C ASP A 524 10.87 -8.52 -16.23
N GLY A 525 11.38 -9.38 -15.34
CA GLY A 525 12.35 -10.43 -15.63
C GLY A 525 13.76 -10.22 -15.06
N ALA A 526 13.91 -9.30 -14.09
CA ALA A 526 15.14 -9.18 -13.34
C ALA A 526 15.37 -10.46 -12.53
N PHE A 527 16.64 -10.85 -12.40
CA PHE A 527 17.03 -12.08 -11.77
C PHE A 527 18.13 -11.84 -10.75
N ASP A 528 17.92 -12.30 -9.53
CA ASP A 528 18.93 -12.23 -8.47
C ASP A 528 19.83 -13.47 -8.52
N ILE A 529 20.96 -13.35 -9.22
CA ILE A 529 21.93 -14.43 -9.41
C ILE A 529 22.51 -14.91 -8.06
N SER A 530 22.74 -13.99 -7.13
CA SER A 530 23.32 -14.30 -5.82
C SER A 530 22.34 -15.08 -4.97
N TRP A 531 21.10 -14.62 -4.87
CA TRP A 531 20.04 -15.31 -4.12
C TRP A 531 19.75 -16.69 -4.73
N PHE A 532 19.69 -16.80 -6.07
CA PHE A 532 19.53 -18.09 -6.74
C PHE A 532 20.68 -19.05 -6.40
N LYS A 533 21.95 -18.61 -6.52
CA LYS A 533 23.12 -19.45 -6.22
C LYS A 533 23.16 -19.86 -4.76
N GLU A 534 22.79 -18.99 -3.82
CA GLU A 534 22.68 -19.30 -2.39
C GLU A 534 21.60 -20.38 -2.15
N ALA A 535 20.39 -20.18 -2.65
CA ALA A 535 19.30 -21.14 -2.49
C ALA A 535 19.61 -22.50 -3.14
N TYR A 536 20.18 -22.47 -4.35
CA TYR A 536 20.55 -23.66 -5.11
C TYR A 536 21.69 -24.45 -4.44
N SER A 537 22.74 -23.77 -3.95
CA SER A 537 23.85 -24.42 -3.27
C SER A 537 23.46 -24.98 -1.90
N THR A 538 22.58 -24.30 -1.17
CA THR A 538 22.12 -24.75 0.16
C THR A 538 21.23 -25.99 0.06
N LEU A 539 20.30 -26.03 -0.90
CA LEU A 539 19.41 -27.19 -1.10
C LEU A 539 20.07 -28.34 -1.87
N GLY A 540 20.95 -28.02 -2.81
CA GLY A 540 21.48 -28.96 -3.81
C GLY A 540 20.48 -29.27 -4.92
N GLU A 541 21.00 -29.72 -6.07
CA GLU A 541 20.24 -29.88 -7.32
C GLU A 541 18.94 -30.71 -7.17
N LYS A 542 19.01 -31.87 -6.51
CA LYS A 542 17.87 -32.78 -6.38
C LYS A 542 16.71 -32.15 -5.60
N ARG A 543 16.99 -31.50 -4.46
CA ARG A 543 15.96 -30.86 -3.62
C ARG A 543 15.45 -29.59 -4.26
N PHE A 544 16.34 -28.79 -4.87
CA PHE A 544 15.95 -27.58 -5.60
C PHE A 544 14.97 -27.89 -6.74
N ASN A 545 15.21 -28.96 -7.51
CA ASN A 545 14.30 -29.39 -8.57
C ASN A 545 12.90 -29.77 -8.05
N ILE A 546 12.79 -30.35 -6.85
CA ILE A 546 11.49 -30.64 -6.22
C ILE A 546 10.74 -29.34 -5.92
N VAL A 547 11.41 -28.36 -5.31
CA VAL A 547 10.82 -27.05 -4.98
C VAL A 547 10.44 -26.29 -6.25
N TYR A 548 11.27 -26.36 -7.29
CA TYR A 548 11.00 -25.80 -8.60
C TYR A 548 9.72 -26.40 -9.22
N ASP A 549 9.58 -27.72 -9.22
CA ASP A 549 8.38 -28.40 -9.74
C ASP A 549 7.11 -28.02 -8.97
N SER A 550 7.22 -27.58 -7.72
CA SER A 550 6.12 -27.07 -6.90
C SER A 550 5.74 -25.62 -7.27
N ALA A 551 6.67 -24.82 -7.79
CA ALA A 551 6.43 -23.41 -8.15
C ALA A 551 5.33 -23.23 -9.21
N LYS A 552 5.02 -24.28 -9.99
CA LYS A 552 3.90 -24.28 -10.94
C LYS A 552 2.54 -23.96 -10.32
N TYR A 553 2.35 -24.15 -9.01
CA TYR A 553 1.08 -23.87 -8.33
C TYR A 553 0.85 -22.39 -8.03
N ILE A 554 1.93 -21.61 -8.01
CA ILE A 554 1.90 -20.15 -7.78
C ILE A 554 2.17 -19.37 -9.06
N ALA A 555 2.65 -20.04 -10.10
CA ALA A 555 2.88 -19.44 -11.41
C ALA A 555 1.58 -19.25 -12.19
N GLY A 556 1.43 -18.07 -12.79
CA GLY A 556 0.46 -17.83 -13.85
C GLY A 556 1.11 -17.77 -15.23
N GLY A 557 0.33 -18.06 -16.28
CA GLY A 557 0.80 -18.03 -17.66
C GLY A 557 2.07 -18.84 -17.94
N GLY A 558 3.00 -18.26 -18.71
CA GLY A 558 4.29 -18.85 -19.11
C GLY A 558 5.43 -18.66 -18.09
N LEU A 559 5.17 -18.06 -16.92
CA LEU A 559 6.21 -17.62 -15.98
C LEU A 559 7.03 -18.78 -15.39
N HIS A 560 6.42 -19.95 -15.22
CA HIS A 560 7.13 -21.15 -14.80
C HIS A 560 8.23 -21.55 -15.81
N LYS A 561 7.91 -21.56 -17.11
CA LYS A 561 8.90 -21.86 -18.17
C LYS A 561 9.98 -20.80 -18.25
N ARG A 562 9.64 -19.52 -18.05
CA ARG A 562 10.60 -18.43 -17.99
C ARG A 562 11.59 -18.60 -16.83
N ALA A 563 11.10 -18.93 -15.64
CA ALA A 563 11.98 -19.20 -14.50
C ALA A 563 12.91 -20.40 -14.75
N GLN A 564 12.44 -21.43 -15.47
CA GLN A 564 13.30 -22.52 -15.94
C GLN A 564 14.43 -22.01 -16.83
N LEU A 565 14.08 -21.24 -17.86
CA LEU A 565 15.03 -20.70 -18.82
C LEU A 565 16.10 -19.87 -18.12
N PHE A 566 15.73 -19.08 -17.11
CA PHE A 566 16.66 -18.24 -16.38
C PHE A 566 17.59 -19.06 -15.47
N ALA A 567 17.04 -20.07 -14.77
CA ALA A 567 17.85 -21.00 -13.99
C ALA A 567 18.84 -21.79 -14.88
N ASP A 568 18.38 -22.28 -16.03
CA ASP A 568 19.22 -23.00 -16.99
C ASP A 568 20.31 -22.08 -17.58
N ALA A 569 19.98 -20.81 -17.87
CA ALA A 569 20.95 -19.82 -18.31
C ALA A 569 22.05 -19.62 -17.26
N VAL A 570 21.71 -19.35 -15.99
CA VAL A 570 22.69 -19.12 -14.91
C VAL A 570 23.53 -20.36 -14.60
N LEU A 571 22.96 -21.56 -14.73
CA LEU A 571 23.67 -22.83 -14.57
C LEU A 571 24.56 -23.19 -15.78
N GLY A 572 24.59 -22.36 -16.83
CA GLY A 572 25.40 -22.59 -18.03
C GLY A 572 24.88 -23.71 -18.94
N LYS A 573 23.61 -24.07 -18.83
CA LYS A 573 22.96 -25.09 -19.68
C LYS A 573 22.50 -24.53 -21.02
N LEU A 574 22.49 -23.20 -21.18
CA LEU A 574 22.10 -22.50 -22.41
C LEU A 574 23.34 -22.07 -23.21
N ASP A 575 23.38 -22.39 -24.49
CA ASP A 575 24.43 -21.95 -25.41
C ASP A 575 24.24 -20.49 -25.87
N LEU A 576 25.33 -19.72 -25.96
CA LEU A 576 25.31 -18.30 -26.31
C LEU A 576 24.83 -18.08 -27.75
N GLN A 577 25.34 -18.87 -28.71
CA GLN A 577 24.98 -18.70 -30.12
C GLN A 577 23.52 -19.09 -30.39
N GLN A 578 23.04 -20.15 -29.73
CA GLN A 578 21.63 -20.52 -29.76
C GLN A 578 20.74 -19.40 -29.21
N ALA A 579 21.15 -18.73 -28.14
CA ALA A 579 20.41 -17.60 -27.59
C ALA A 579 20.36 -16.41 -28.56
N GLU A 580 21.48 -16.04 -29.18
CA GLU A 580 21.53 -14.97 -30.19
C GLU A 580 20.62 -15.26 -31.38
N ASN A 581 20.64 -16.49 -31.90
CA ASN A 581 19.80 -16.90 -33.02
C ASN A 581 18.31 -16.80 -32.66
N MET A 582 17.92 -17.24 -31.46
CA MET A 582 16.54 -17.13 -30.97
C MET A 582 16.09 -15.67 -30.79
N ILE A 583 16.99 -14.76 -30.41
CA ILE A 583 16.72 -13.32 -30.31
C ILE A 583 16.58 -12.69 -31.70
N HIS A 584 17.47 -13.01 -32.64
CA HIS A 584 17.41 -12.43 -33.99
C HIS A 584 16.22 -12.95 -34.80
N GLU A 585 16.06 -14.27 -34.89
CA GLU A 585 15.05 -14.89 -35.76
C GLU A 585 13.63 -14.77 -35.19
N LYS A 586 13.46 -15.01 -33.89
CA LYS A 586 12.14 -15.08 -33.26
C LYS A 586 11.79 -13.85 -32.43
N ARG A 587 12.74 -12.92 -32.23
CA ARG A 587 12.62 -11.77 -31.30
C ARG A 587 12.02 -12.16 -29.96
N ASN A 588 12.46 -13.32 -29.44
CA ASN A 588 11.92 -13.89 -28.20
C ASN A 588 12.41 -13.10 -26.99
N LYS A 589 11.49 -12.47 -26.28
CA LYS A 589 11.78 -11.60 -25.12
C LYS A 589 12.39 -12.35 -23.94
N ASP A 590 12.00 -13.61 -23.71
CA ASP A 590 12.55 -14.38 -22.58
C ASP A 590 14.03 -14.70 -22.82
N TYR A 591 14.43 -14.91 -24.08
CA TYR A 591 15.83 -15.05 -24.45
C TYR A 591 16.61 -13.74 -24.33
N VAL A 592 16.01 -12.59 -24.65
CA VAL A 592 16.64 -11.28 -24.40
C VAL A 592 16.95 -11.11 -22.92
N LEU A 593 15.99 -11.42 -22.04
CA LEU A 593 16.14 -11.29 -20.59
C LEU A 593 17.21 -12.22 -20.00
N CYS A 594 17.28 -13.48 -20.48
CA CYS A 594 18.24 -14.46 -19.97
C CYS A 594 19.63 -14.36 -20.62
N TYR A 595 19.78 -13.65 -21.74
CA TYR A 595 21.06 -13.48 -22.44
C TYR A 595 22.15 -12.89 -21.53
N GLY A 596 21.78 -11.93 -20.68
CA GLY A 596 22.68 -11.35 -19.68
C GLY A 596 23.05 -12.32 -18.53
N LEU A 597 22.28 -13.39 -18.34
CA LEU A 597 22.47 -14.37 -17.24
C LEU A 597 23.39 -15.54 -17.60
N ILE A 598 23.62 -15.78 -18.89
CA ILE A 598 24.53 -16.83 -19.36
C ILE A 598 25.94 -16.52 -18.82
N PRO A 599 26.66 -17.49 -18.20
CA PRO A 599 28.00 -17.27 -17.67
C PRO A 599 28.92 -16.52 -18.64
N LEU A 600 29.71 -15.59 -18.10
CA LEU A 600 30.70 -14.81 -18.85
C LEU A 600 32.05 -15.52 -18.81
N GLY A 601 32.78 -15.51 -19.93
CA GLY A 601 34.18 -15.92 -19.99
C GLY A 601 35.12 -14.85 -19.41
N ASN A 602 36.43 -15.09 -19.54
CA ASN A 602 37.46 -14.17 -19.04
C ASN A 602 37.82 -13.04 -20.03
N GLU A 603 37.12 -12.93 -21.16
CA GLU A 603 37.44 -11.94 -22.20
C GLU A 603 36.65 -10.64 -22.01
N PRO A 604 37.32 -9.48 -21.79
CA PRO A 604 36.63 -8.19 -21.63
C PRO A 604 35.78 -7.79 -22.84
N MET A 605 36.15 -8.26 -24.04
CA MET A 605 35.41 -8.00 -25.27
C MET A 605 34.05 -8.73 -25.34
N GLU A 606 33.90 -9.85 -24.63
CA GLU A 606 32.64 -10.60 -24.62
C GLU A 606 31.52 -9.77 -23.97
N VAL A 607 31.82 -9.10 -22.87
CA VAL A 607 30.88 -8.24 -22.15
C VAL A 607 30.44 -7.05 -23.02
N LEU A 608 31.40 -6.44 -23.73
CA LEU A 608 31.12 -5.35 -24.66
C LEU A 608 30.27 -5.83 -25.84
N HIS A 609 30.60 -6.98 -26.44
CA HIS A 609 29.80 -7.59 -27.51
C HIS A 609 28.35 -7.81 -27.08
N ARG A 610 28.13 -8.41 -25.90
CA ARG A 610 26.77 -8.63 -25.37
C ARG A 610 26.02 -7.32 -25.13
N TYR A 611 26.70 -6.29 -24.61
CA TYR A 611 26.13 -4.95 -24.47
C TYR A 611 25.71 -4.35 -25.82
N GLU A 612 26.59 -4.43 -26.83
CA GLU A 612 26.33 -3.93 -28.17
C GLU A 612 25.19 -4.66 -28.86
N PHE A 613 25.12 -5.99 -28.71
CA PHE A 613 24.03 -6.81 -29.22
C PHE A 613 22.66 -6.37 -28.67
N LEU A 614 22.56 -6.17 -27.35
CA LEU A 614 21.34 -5.68 -26.70
C LEU A 614 20.97 -4.26 -27.16
N GLN A 615 21.96 -3.37 -27.32
CA GLN A 615 21.74 -2.01 -27.84
C GLN A 615 21.31 -1.99 -29.31
N ALA A 616 21.84 -2.90 -30.13
CA ALA A 616 21.44 -3.07 -31.53
C ALA A 616 19.97 -3.52 -31.61
N PHE A 617 19.58 -4.53 -30.83
CA PHE A 617 18.19 -4.98 -30.71
C PHE A 617 17.24 -3.84 -30.32
N LEU A 618 17.64 -2.99 -29.37
CA LEU A 618 16.88 -1.82 -28.94
C LEU A 618 16.75 -0.76 -30.05
N LYS A 619 17.81 -0.53 -30.82
CA LYS A 619 17.81 0.40 -31.96
C LYS A 619 16.85 -0.06 -33.05
N GLU A 620 16.90 -1.34 -33.40
CA GLU A 620 15.99 -1.97 -34.36
C GLU A 620 14.53 -1.89 -33.92
N SER A 621 14.28 -1.95 -32.60
CA SER A 621 12.91 -1.89 -32.05
C SER A 621 12.14 -0.61 -32.44
N LYS A 622 12.85 0.47 -32.80
CA LYS A 622 12.26 1.74 -33.26
C LYS A 622 11.44 1.61 -34.55
N GLN A 623 11.62 0.54 -35.33
CA GLN A 623 10.83 0.29 -36.55
C GLN A 623 9.42 -0.25 -36.26
N PHE A 624 9.12 -0.61 -35.01
CA PHE A 624 7.82 -1.13 -34.60
C PHE A 624 6.93 -0.07 -33.91
N GLY A 625 5.64 -0.37 -33.79
CA GLY A 625 4.68 0.49 -33.10
C GLY A 625 5.02 0.74 -31.61
N ALA A 626 4.47 1.82 -31.06
CA ALA A 626 4.80 2.33 -29.72
C ALA A 626 4.72 1.26 -28.61
N GLN A 627 3.68 0.44 -28.61
CA GLN A 627 3.47 -0.62 -27.61
C GLN A 627 4.58 -1.68 -27.64
N ARG A 628 5.01 -2.09 -28.84
CA ARG A 628 6.07 -3.08 -29.01
C ARG A 628 7.43 -2.50 -28.63
N ARG A 629 7.70 -1.27 -29.06
CA ARG A 629 8.93 -0.53 -28.70
C ARG A 629 9.08 -0.38 -27.19
N GLU A 630 8.01 -0.08 -26.48
CA GLU A 630 8.03 0.00 -25.01
C GLU A 630 8.30 -1.37 -24.37
N SER A 631 7.63 -2.43 -24.84
CA SER A 631 7.83 -3.78 -24.31
C SER A 631 9.23 -4.32 -24.56
N GLU A 632 9.78 -4.16 -25.76
CA GLU A 632 11.15 -4.59 -26.10
C GLU A 632 12.19 -3.71 -25.37
N GLY A 633 11.92 -2.42 -25.22
CA GLY A 633 12.76 -1.50 -24.46
C GLY A 633 12.91 -1.88 -22.99
N LYS A 634 11.80 -2.27 -22.35
CA LYS A 634 11.80 -2.80 -20.97
C LYS A 634 12.62 -4.09 -20.87
N ALA A 635 12.45 -5.03 -21.80
CA ALA A 635 13.20 -6.28 -21.80
C ALA A 635 14.72 -6.06 -21.93
N VAL A 636 15.16 -5.13 -22.79
CA VAL A 636 16.58 -4.78 -22.93
C VAL A 636 17.11 -4.11 -21.66
N ALA A 637 16.36 -3.20 -21.05
CA ALA A 637 16.77 -2.56 -19.81
C ALA A 637 17.08 -3.60 -18.72
N ILE A 638 16.15 -4.53 -18.50
CA ILE A 638 16.31 -5.64 -17.53
C ILE A 638 17.45 -6.59 -17.91
N ALA A 639 17.61 -6.91 -19.20
CA ALA A 639 18.71 -7.74 -19.68
C ALA A 639 20.08 -7.11 -19.40
N LEU A 640 20.20 -5.79 -19.54
CA LEU A 640 21.41 -5.04 -19.18
C LEU A 640 21.67 -5.07 -17.68
N GLU A 641 20.62 -5.03 -16.84
CA GLU A 641 20.81 -5.20 -15.39
C GLU A 641 21.33 -6.60 -15.04
N ASN A 642 20.72 -7.62 -15.65
CA ASN A 642 21.13 -9.01 -15.49
C ASN A 642 22.60 -9.20 -15.92
N LEU A 643 22.98 -8.61 -17.06
CA LEU A 643 24.36 -8.63 -17.56
C LEU A 643 25.33 -7.90 -16.63
N ALA A 644 24.95 -6.72 -16.11
CA ALA A 644 25.78 -5.95 -15.18
C ALA A 644 26.05 -6.73 -13.88
N ARG A 645 25.00 -7.34 -13.29
CA ARG A 645 25.13 -8.20 -12.10
C ARG A 645 26.02 -9.41 -12.37
N ASN A 646 25.86 -10.05 -13.53
CA ASN A 646 26.66 -11.20 -13.94
C ASN A 646 28.15 -10.83 -14.15
N ALA A 647 28.41 -9.64 -14.70
CA ALA A 647 29.76 -9.10 -14.89
C ALA A 647 30.42 -8.57 -13.60
N GLY A 648 29.74 -8.70 -12.45
CA GLY A 648 30.28 -8.29 -11.14
C GLY A 648 30.25 -6.78 -10.88
N PHE A 649 29.50 -6.02 -11.69
CA PHE A 649 29.30 -4.60 -11.41
C PHE A 649 28.25 -4.44 -10.31
N GLY A 650 28.54 -3.58 -9.33
CA GLY A 650 27.59 -3.28 -8.24
C GLY A 650 26.35 -2.51 -8.70
N ASP A 651 26.41 -1.86 -9.86
CA ASP A 651 25.29 -1.11 -10.44
C ASP A 651 25.38 -1.06 -11.98
N VAL A 652 24.21 -1.00 -12.62
CA VAL A 652 24.03 -0.99 -14.07
C VAL A 652 24.56 0.29 -14.70
N ALA A 653 24.53 1.42 -13.98
CA ALA A 653 25.08 2.67 -14.50
C ALA A 653 26.60 2.58 -14.63
N ARG A 654 27.31 2.05 -13.62
CA ARG A 654 28.76 1.84 -13.68
C ARG A 654 29.16 0.91 -14.81
N PHE A 655 28.41 -0.19 -14.95
CA PHE A 655 28.54 -1.10 -16.08
C PHE A 655 28.41 -0.37 -17.42
N THR A 656 27.32 0.40 -17.57
CA THR A 656 27.04 1.16 -18.78
C THR A 656 28.15 2.18 -19.07
N TRP A 657 28.67 2.88 -18.07
CA TRP A 657 29.78 3.82 -18.28
C TRP A 657 31.06 3.13 -18.72
N SER A 658 31.38 1.98 -18.13
CA SER A 658 32.54 1.20 -18.55
C SER A 658 32.39 0.82 -20.02
N MET A 659 31.21 0.32 -20.43
CA MET A 659 30.94 -0.05 -21.82
C MET A 659 30.96 1.17 -22.76
N GLU A 660 30.36 2.28 -22.36
CA GLU A 660 30.37 3.52 -23.13
C GLU A 660 31.78 4.13 -23.24
N THR A 661 32.63 3.94 -22.23
CA THR A 661 34.03 4.38 -22.24
C THR A 661 34.86 3.57 -23.22
N GLU A 662 34.71 2.23 -23.24
CA GLU A 662 35.31 1.39 -24.28
C GLU A 662 34.83 1.80 -25.69
N LYS A 663 33.57 2.20 -25.80
CA LYS A 663 32.95 2.68 -27.04
C LYS A 663 33.38 4.11 -27.45
N MET A 664 34.07 4.88 -26.61
CA MET A 664 34.46 6.27 -26.95
C MET A 664 35.26 6.37 -28.25
N LYS A 665 36.00 5.31 -28.63
CA LYS A 665 36.69 5.23 -29.93
C LYS A 665 35.74 5.43 -31.12
N SER A 666 34.50 4.94 -31.03
CA SER A 666 33.51 5.11 -32.10
C SER A 666 32.89 6.52 -32.15
N ILE A 667 33.05 7.33 -31.09
CA ILE A 667 32.54 8.70 -30.99
C ILE A 667 33.59 9.73 -31.44
N ALA A 668 34.88 9.35 -31.46
CA ALA A 668 35.99 10.21 -31.86
C ALA A 668 35.76 11.01 -33.16
N PRO A 669 35.13 10.47 -34.23
CA PRO A 669 34.87 11.24 -35.45
C PRO A 669 33.97 12.48 -35.25
N TYR A 670 33.04 12.47 -34.29
CA TYR A 670 32.13 13.60 -34.06
C TYR A 670 32.74 14.69 -33.16
N LEU A 671 33.87 14.42 -32.52
CA LEU A 671 34.66 15.40 -31.76
C LEU A 671 35.56 16.22 -32.69
N GLN A 672 35.84 15.72 -33.88
CA GLN A 672 36.57 16.42 -34.93
C GLN A 672 35.62 17.34 -35.72
N THR A 673 36.19 18.38 -36.33
CA THR A 673 35.44 19.33 -37.16
C THR A 673 35.05 18.67 -38.49
N VAL A 674 33.75 18.69 -38.82
CA VAL A 674 33.21 18.24 -40.10
C VAL A 674 32.47 19.39 -40.79
N SER A 675 32.88 19.70 -42.02
CA SER A 675 32.25 20.76 -42.82
C SER A 675 30.98 20.25 -43.50
N VAL A 676 29.86 20.94 -43.27
CA VAL A 676 28.57 20.66 -43.90
C VAL A 676 28.02 21.95 -44.52
N GLY A 677 28.23 22.10 -45.84
CA GLY A 677 27.93 23.34 -46.55
C GLY A 677 28.91 24.46 -46.16
N GLU A 678 28.39 25.60 -45.70
CA GLU A 678 29.19 26.75 -45.23
C GLU A 678 29.46 26.75 -43.72
N PHE A 679 29.14 25.64 -43.02
CA PHE A 679 29.24 25.52 -41.57
C PHE A 679 30.15 24.37 -41.17
N ASP A 680 30.99 24.62 -40.18
CA ASP A 680 31.83 23.63 -39.53
C ASP A 680 31.16 23.17 -38.24
N LEU A 681 30.99 21.86 -38.09
CA LEU A 681 30.24 21.24 -37.00
C LEU A 681 31.13 20.29 -36.21
N LYS A 682 30.98 20.31 -34.89
CA LYS A 682 31.56 19.32 -33.98
C LYS A 682 30.77 19.21 -32.69
N ILE A 683 31.01 18.16 -31.92
CA ILE A 683 30.59 18.09 -30.52
C ILE A 683 31.63 18.77 -29.65
N GLY A 684 31.21 19.80 -28.91
CA GLY A 684 31.98 20.42 -27.85
C GLY A 684 31.53 19.91 -26.48
N ILE A 685 32.48 19.53 -25.63
CA ILE A 685 32.24 19.16 -24.24
C ILE A 685 32.87 20.24 -23.37
N ASP A 686 32.07 20.85 -22.49
CA ASP A 686 32.54 21.92 -21.60
C ASP A 686 33.29 21.39 -20.36
N GLU A 687 33.78 22.30 -19.52
CA GLU A 687 34.53 21.97 -18.30
C GLU A 687 33.72 21.22 -17.23
N LEU A 688 32.39 21.15 -17.39
CA LEU A 688 31.46 20.41 -16.54
C LEU A 688 30.99 19.10 -17.20
N GLY A 689 31.52 18.75 -18.38
CA GLY A 689 31.18 17.52 -19.10
C GLY A 689 29.91 17.62 -19.94
N ARG A 690 29.35 18.81 -20.17
CA ARG A 690 28.10 18.96 -20.93
C ARG A 690 28.37 19.00 -22.44
N ALA A 691 27.73 18.09 -23.17
CA ALA A 691 27.86 18.00 -24.63
C ALA A 691 26.93 18.98 -25.37
N SER A 692 27.50 19.78 -26.27
CA SER A 692 26.80 20.71 -27.16
C SER A 692 27.25 20.55 -28.61
N VAL A 693 26.35 20.77 -29.57
CA VAL A 693 26.75 20.86 -30.98
C VAL A 693 27.26 22.28 -31.21
N VAL A 694 28.54 22.40 -31.53
CA VAL A 694 29.18 23.66 -31.87
C VAL A 694 29.11 23.83 -33.38
N ALA A 695 28.48 24.91 -33.83
CA ALA A 695 28.40 25.28 -35.24
C ALA A 695 29.20 26.57 -35.47
N VAL A 696 30.12 26.55 -36.42
CA VAL A 696 30.98 27.69 -36.78
C VAL A 696 30.72 28.06 -38.23
N LYS A 697 30.55 29.35 -38.52
CA LYS A 697 30.49 29.89 -39.89
C LYS A 697 31.68 30.82 -40.10
N GLY A 698 32.66 30.39 -40.89
CA GLY A 698 33.95 31.09 -41.00
C GLY A 698 34.66 31.14 -39.64
N SER A 699 34.82 32.33 -39.07
CA SER A 699 35.45 32.54 -37.75
C SER A 699 34.45 32.79 -36.61
N LYS A 700 33.13 32.75 -36.87
CA LYS A 700 32.09 33.07 -35.87
C LYS A 700 31.38 31.80 -35.37
N VAL A 701 31.44 31.54 -34.06
CA VAL A 701 30.64 30.52 -33.38
C VAL A 701 29.19 30.95 -33.30
N LEU A 702 28.26 30.08 -33.71
CA LEU A 702 26.83 30.32 -33.69
C LEU A 702 26.21 29.81 -32.38
N LYS A 703 25.16 30.51 -31.91
CA LYS A 703 24.43 30.13 -30.69
C LYS A 703 23.58 28.87 -30.88
N ASP A 704 23.05 28.68 -32.09
CA ASP A 704 22.20 27.55 -32.45
C ASP A 704 22.58 26.99 -33.82
N VAL A 705 22.31 25.71 -34.02
CA VAL A 705 22.45 25.06 -35.34
C VAL A 705 21.48 25.71 -36.33
N PRO A 706 21.96 26.24 -37.48
CA PRO A 706 21.12 26.90 -38.48
C PRO A 706 19.90 26.07 -38.91
N SER A 707 18.74 26.71 -39.05
CA SER A 707 17.49 26.06 -39.45
C SER A 707 17.58 25.35 -40.80
N LYS A 708 18.34 25.90 -41.76
CA LYS A 708 18.59 25.31 -43.09
C LYS A 708 19.26 23.94 -43.06
N LEU A 709 20.00 23.62 -41.99
CA LEU A 709 20.72 22.34 -41.85
C LEU A 709 19.89 21.24 -41.16
N LYS A 710 18.69 21.54 -40.64
CA LYS A 710 17.88 20.58 -39.87
C LYS A 710 17.49 19.31 -40.65
N GLY A 711 17.44 19.37 -41.99
CA GLY A 711 17.11 18.24 -42.85
C GLY A 711 18.27 17.30 -43.19
N ASN A 712 19.53 17.71 -42.95
CA ASN A 712 20.72 16.95 -43.30
C ASN A 712 20.87 15.68 -42.43
N GLU A 713 21.26 14.54 -43.02
CA GLU A 713 21.40 13.27 -42.31
C GLU A 713 22.49 13.31 -41.23
N TYR A 714 23.63 13.94 -41.50
CA TYR A 714 24.71 14.10 -40.53
C TYR A 714 24.28 14.96 -39.33
N ILE A 715 23.39 15.94 -39.52
CA ILE A 715 22.82 16.73 -38.42
C ILE A 715 21.92 15.88 -37.51
N LYS A 716 21.16 14.94 -38.08
CA LYS A 716 20.35 14.00 -37.29
C LYS A 716 21.26 13.08 -36.48
N GLU A 717 22.34 12.62 -37.09
CA GLU A 717 23.33 11.75 -36.47
C GLU A 717 24.09 12.44 -35.32
N ILE A 718 24.71 13.60 -35.58
CA ILE A 718 25.47 14.34 -34.55
C ILE A 718 24.59 14.79 -33.38
N LYS A 719 23.30 15.11 -33.63
CA LYS A 719 22.34 15.40 -32.56
C LYS A 719 21.95 14.16 -31.76
N ALA A 720 21.88 12.98 -32.39
CA ALA A 720 21.66 11.73 -31.68
C ALA A 720 22.86 11.41 -30.76
N VAL A 721 24.09 11.63 -31.24
CA VAL A 721 25.31 11.50 -30.41
C VAL A 721 25.30 12.52 -29.27
N GLN A 722 25.00 13.79 -29.54
CA GLN A 722 24.85 14.83 -28.50
C GLN A 722 23.85 14.40 -27.42
N LYS A 723 22.69 13.88 -27.82
CA LYS A 723 21.67 13.38 -26.88
C LYS A 723 22.21 12.23 -26.03
N SER A 724 22.88 11.26 -26.66
CA SER A 724 23.49 10.13 -25.95
C SER A 724 24.49 10.59 -24.87
N LEU A 725 25.35 11.57 -25.19
CA LEU A 725 26.33 12.12 -24.25
C LEU A 725 25.66 12.94 -23.12
N LYS A 726 24.57 13.66 -23.41
CA LYS A 726 23.78 14.34 -22.36
C LYS A 726 23.10 13.35 -21.42
N ASP A 727 22.54 12.28 -21.96
CA ASP A 727 21.91 11.23 -21.16
C ASP A 727 22.95 10.50 -20.31
N GLN A 728 24.16 10.26 -20.85
CA GLN A 728 25.31 9.73 -20.10
C GLN A 728 25.72 10.65 -18.96
N HIS A 729 25.84 11.96 -19.20
CA HIS A 729 26.17 12.97 -18.17
C HIS A 729 25.17 12.96 -17.01
N ALA A 730 23.86 12.98 -17.33
CA ALA A 730 22.80 12.97 -16.33
C ALA A 730 22.83 11.68 -15.48
N ARG A 731 23.02 10.51 -16.10
CA ARG A 731 23.18 9.23 -15.40
C ARG A 731 24.43 9.21 -14.53
N ALA A 732 25.56 9.69 -15.07
CA ALA A 732 26.86 9.80 -14.38
C ALA A 732 26.74 10.51 -13.03
N ARG A 733 26.11 11.67 -13.06
CA ARG A 733 25.91 12.51 -11.88
C ARG A 733 25.15 11.80 -10.76
N VAL A 734 24.00 11.19 -11.08
CA VAL A 734 23.12 10.54 -10.09
C VAL A 734 23.79 9.32 -9.47
N SER A 735 24.48 8.49 -10.27
CA SER A 735 25.10 7.26 -9.72
C SER A 735 26.41 7.56 -8.97
N LEU A 736 27.14 8.64 -9.29
CA LEU A 736 28.25 9.11 -8.44
C LEU A 736 27.76 9.60 -7.06
N GLU A 737 26.60 10.26 -6.99
CA GLU A 737 26.00 10.65 -5.70
C GLU A 737 25.61 9.40 -4.89
N LYS A 738 24.90 8.46 -5.51
CA LYS A 738 24.54 7.19 -4.85
C LYS A 738 25.75 6.41 -4.36
N ALA A 739 26.84 6.38 -5.12
CA ALA A 739 28.09 5.72 -4.75
C ALA A 739 28.74 6.33 -3.48
N MET A 740 28.55 7.63 -3.25
CA MET A 740 28.96 8.27 -2.00
C MET A 740 28.05 7.86 -0.84
N GLU A 741 26.72 7.87 -1.06
CA GLU A 741 25.72 7.51 -0.05
C GLU A 741 25.85 6.05 0.42
N SER A 742 26.16 5.12 -0.49
CA SER A 742 26.36 3.69 -0.20
C SER A 742 27.78 3.33 0.24
N GLY A 743 28.72 4.29 0.21
CA GLY A 743 30.13 4.04 0.50
C GLY A 743 30.73 2.97 -0.42
N ASP A 744 30.46 3.06 -1.72
CA ASP A 744 30.97 2.09 -2.68
C ASP A 744 32.42 2.37 -3.06
N ALA A 745 33.24 1.33 -3.00
CA ALA A 745 34.63 1.38 -3.41
C ALA A 745 34.77 1.45 -4.94
N PHE A 746 35.77 2.20 -5.38
CA PHE A 746 36.29 2.22 -6.73
C PHE A 746 37.72 1.69 -6.69
N THR A 747 38.02 0.80 -7.62
CA THR A 747 39.42 0.41 -7.86
C THR A 747 40.14 1.51 -8.61
N ILE A 748 41.47 1.57 -8.50
CA ILE A 748 42.24 2.55 -9.26
C ILE A 748 42.09 2.37 -10.78
N ASN A 749 42.05 1.13 -11.26
CA ASN A 749 41.87 0.85 -12.68
C ASN A 749 40.51 1.35 -13.18
N GLU A 750 39.46 1.19 -12.39
CA GLU A 750 38.13 1.73 -12.69
C GLU A 750 38.16 3.26 -12.79
N LEU A 751 38.74 3.95 -11.80
CA LEU A 751 38.86 5.42 -11.82
C LEU A 751 39.69 5.92 -13.00
N GLN A 752 40.77 5.22 -13.34
CA GLN A 752 41.59 5.55 -14.51
C GLN A 752 40.82 5.36 -15.81
N ASN A 753 40.05 4.28 -15.95
CA ASN A 753 39.23 4.06 -17.14
C ASN A 753 38.20 5.18 -17.28
N LEU A 754 37.45 5.48 -16.20
CA LEU A 754 36.45 6.55 -16.21
C LEU A 754 37.07 7.94 -16.46
N ALA A 755 38.32 8.16 -16.05
CA ALA A 755 39.04 9.41 -16.31
C ALA A 755 39.38 9.62 -17.81
N GLN A 756 39.34 8.58 -18.64
CA GLN A 756 39.49 8.71 -20.09
C GLN A 756 38.22 9.22 -20.77
N ASN A 757 37.07 9.15 -20.09
CA ASN A 757 35.80 9.59 -20.64
C ASN A 757 35.63 11.11 -20.48
N PRO A 758 35.54 11.88 -21.58
CA PRO A 758 35.49 13.35 -21.52
C PRO A 758 34.20 13.90 -20.92
N VAL A 759 33.12 13.10 -20.84
CA VAL A 759 31.85 13.48 -20.19
C VAL A 759 31.90 13.21 -18.68
N ILE A 760 32.52 12.11 -18.26
CA ILE A 760 32.54 11.66 -16.86
C ILE A 760 33.71 12.26 -16.08
N TYR A 761 34.89 12.38 -16.67
CA TYR A 761 36.08 12.91 -16.00
C TYR A 761 35.87 14.31 -15.40
N PRO A 762 35.18 15.27 -16.08
CA PRO A 762 34.83 16.55 -15.48
C PRO A 762 34.04 16.47 -14.17
N LEU A 763 33.19 15.44 -14.02
CA LEU A 763 32.44 15.20 -12.79
C LEU A 763 33.36 14.60 -11.72
N LEU A 764 34.16 13.59 -12.07
CA LEU A 764 35.07 12.90 -11.17
C LEU A 764 36.16 13.82 -10.60
N LYS A 765 36.77 14.65 -11.44
CA LYS A 765 37.89 15.52 -11.03
C LYS A 765 37.47 16.56 -9.98
N ASN A 766 36.19 16.91 -9.89
CA ASN A 766 35.67 17.90 -8.95
C ASN A 766 35.16 17.29 -7.64
N LEU A 767 35.23 15.96 -7.50
CA LEU A 767 34.87 15.24 -6.28
C LEU A 767 36.08 15.01 -5.37
N VAL A 768 35.84 15.02 -4.07
CA VAL A 768 36.82 14.61 -3.06
C VAL A 768 36.71 13.09 -2.86
N PHE A 769 37.83 12.39 -2.89
CA PHE A 769 37.92 10.96 -2.63
C PHE A 769 38.64 10.69 -1.32
N LYS A 770 38.40 9.51 -0.76
CA LYS A 770 39.08 8.95 0.42
C LYS A 770 39.78 7.66 0.04
N SER A 771 41.04 7.50 0.44
CA SER A 771 41.74 6.22 0.42
C SER A 771 42.57 6.07 1.70
N GLY A 772 42.29 5.04 2.51
CA GLY A 772 42.79 4.97 3.88
C GLY A 772 42.37 6.24 4.65
N ASP A 773 43.33 6.93 5.27
CA ASP A 773 43.10 8.19 5.99
C ASP A 773 43.35 9.45 5.13
N HIS A 774 43.60 9.27 3.83
CA HIS A 774 43.91 10.38 2.92
C HIS A 774 42.68 10.85 2.16
N LEU A 775 42.44 12.16 2.20
CA LEU A 775 41.40 12.84 1.44
C LEU A 775 42.02 13.65 0.30
N GLY A 776 41.35 13.75 -0.84
CA GLY A 776 41.80 14.62 -1.92
C GLY A 776 41.08 14.45 -3.26
N TYR A 777 41.34 15.38 -4.18
CA TYR A 777 40.85 15.30 -5.55
C TYR A 777 41.67 14.30 -6.35
N PHE A 778 41.02 13.43 -7.11
CA PHE A 778 41.72 12.44 -7.95
C PHE A 778 42.41 13.12 -9.14
N ARG A 779 43.74 13.03 -9.21
CA ARG A 779 44.59 13.57 -10.30
C ARG A 779 45.70 12.57 -10.61
N GLU A 780 45.80 12.11 -11.85
CA GLU A 780 46.94 11.31 -12.34
C GLU A 780 47.39 10.18 -11.38
N GLN A 781 46.44 9.35 -10.91
CA GLN A 781 46.68 8.24 -9.97
C GLN A 781 47.09 8.67 -8.54
N ALA A 782 46.84 9.92 -8.17
CA ALA A 782 47.06 10.44 -6.84
C ALA A 782 45.81 11.15 -6.30
N LEU A 783 45.76 11.31 -4.98
CA LEU A 783 44.85 12.23 -4.31
C LEU A 783 45.60 13.52 -3.99
N VAL A 784 45.02 14.66 -4.36
CA VAL A 784 45.55 16.00 -4.05
C VAL A 784 44.68 16.63 -2.98
N ASP A 785 45.23 16.85 -1.79
CA ASP A 785 44.48 17.40 -0.65
C ASP A 785 44.14 18.89 -0.81
N ALA A 786 43.40 19.46 0.14
CA ALA A 786 43.01 20.88 0.12
C ALA A 786 44.22 21.84 0.14
N LYS A 787 45.38 21.39 0.63
CA LYS A 787 46.65 22.14 0.73
C LYS A 787 47.59 21.86 -0.44
N ASN A 788 47.12 21.17 -1.48
CA ASN A 788 47.88 20.74 -2.66
C ASN A 788 49.01 19.73 -2.38
N LYS A 789 48.91 18.93 -1.32
CA LYS A 789 49.81 17.80 -1.07
C LYS A 789 49.34 16.58 -1.87
N TYR A 790 50.29 15.86 -2.47
CA TYR A 790 50.03 14.68 -3.28
C TYR A 790 50.18 13.39 -2.46
N TYR A 791 49.19 12.51 -2.55
CA TYR A 791 49.24 11.15 -2.06
C TYR A 791 49.11 10.17 -3.24
N LYS A 792 50.18 9.43 -3.55
CA LYS A 792 50.20 8.48 -4.66
C LYS A 792 49.45 7.19 -4.27
N LEU A 793 48.47 6.80 -5.08
CA LEU A 793 47.67 5.59 -4.86
C LEU A 793 48.42 4.34 -5.37
N LYS A 794 48.33 3.23 -4.63
CA LYS A 794 48.92 1.93 -4.99
C LYS A 794 47.88 1.04 -5.66
N PRO A 795 48.21 0.15 -6.61
CA PRO A 795 47.23 -0.66 -7.36
C PRO A 795 46.19 -1.45 -6.55
N LYS A 796 46.47 -1.78 -5.28
CA LYS A 796 45.54 -2.49 -4.37
C LYS A 796 44.68 -1.55 -3.52
N ASP A 797 44.95 -0.25 -3.55
CA ASP A 797 44.17 0.73 -2.80
C ASP A 797 42.79 0.88 -3.43
N ASN A 798 41.78 1.00 -2.58
CA ASN A 798 40.43 1.35 -2.96
C ASN A 798 40.17 2.82 -2.63
N CYS A 799 39.37 3.47 -3.47
CA CYS A 799 38.95 4.84 -3.28
C CYS A 799 37.44 4.90 -3.08
N LEU A 800 37.00 5.72 -2.13
CA LEU A 800 35.58 6.04 -1.91
C LEU A 800 35.37 7.49 -2.29
N ILE A 801 34.19 7.86 -2.80
CA ILE A 801 33.81 9.28 -2.84
C ILE A 801 33.60 9.71 -1.39
N ALA A 802 34.30 10.75 -0.94
CA ALA A 802 34.29 11.16 0.46
C ALA A 802 32.90 11.71 0.87
N HIS A 803 32.29 11.10 1.88
CA HIS A 803 31.11 11.63 2.55
C HIS A 803 31.51 12.70 3.60
N PRO A 804 30.66 13.68 3.95
CA PRO A 804 30.91 14.63 5.05
C PRO A 804 31.38 14.00 6.36
N VAL A 805 30.89 12.80 6.69
CA VAL A 805 31.37 11.98 7.82
C VAL A 805 32.90 11.85 7.79
N HIS A 806 33.47 11.52 6.63
CA HIS A 806 34.91 11.35 6.47
C HIS A 806 35.67 12.68 6.59
N LEU A 807 35.11 13.75 6.03
CA LEU A 807 35.71 15.09 6.08
C LEU A 807 35.73 15.63 7.51
N TYR A 808 34.66 15.37 8.26
CA TYR A 808 34.51 15.74 9.66
C TYR A 808 35.49 14.94 10.53
N ALA A 809 35.53 13.61 10.38
CA ALA A 809 36.45 12.75 11.11
C ALA A 809 37.93 13.09 10.86
N GLY A 810 38.27 13.53 9.65
CA GLY A 810 39.63 13.99 9.31
C GLY A 810 39.97 15.40 9.81
N GLY A 811 38.99 16.18 10.27
CA GLY A 811 39.19 17.57 10.69
C GLY A 811 39.50 18.54 9.53
N GLU A 812 39.26 18.14 8.28
CA GLU A 812 39.63 18.91 7.07
C GLU A 812 38.41 19.52 6.37
N TRP A 813 37.20 19.34 6.91
CA TRP A 813 35.96 19.74 6.24
C TRP A 813 35.93 21.22 5.82
N SER A 814 36.28 22.11 6.74
CA SER A 814 36.34 23.56 6.49
C SER A 814 37.41 23.95 5.46
N ALA A 815 38.52 23.22 5.40
CA ALA A 815 39.58 23.45 4.42
C ALA A 815 39.11 23.12 3.00
N TYR A 816 38.34 22.04 2.82
CA TYR A 816 37.73 21.71 1.54
C TYR A 816 36.61 22.69 1.16
N GLN A 817 35.76 23.09 2.11
CA GLN A 817 34.70 24.10 1.87
C GLN A 817 35.30 25.41 1.32
N ARG A 818 36.33 25.94 2.00
CA ARG A 818 37.05 27.13 1.54
C ARG A 818 37.75 26.90 0.19
N GLY A 819 38.45 25.78 0.08
CA GLY A 819 39.23 25.44 -1.11
C GLY A 819 38.39 25.25 -2.38
N ILE A 820 37.10 24.92 -2.25
CA ILE A 820 36.15 24.85 -3.36
C ILE A 820 35.79 26.25 -3.86
N PHE A 821 35.54 27.20 -2.96
CA PHE A 821 35.25 28.59 -3.31
C PHE A 821 36.46 29.30 -3.92
N ASP A 822 37.66 29.12 -3.33
CA ASP A 822 38.89 29.75 -3.83
C ASP A 822 39.27 29.28 -5.24
N ARG A 823 38.89 28.04 -5.61
CA ARG A 823 39.18 27.43 -6.92
C ARG A 823 37.98 27.45 -7.87
N GLU A 824 36.85 28.04 -7.48
CA GLU A 824 35.58 28.05 -8.22
C GLU A 824 35.15 26.65 -8.71
N ILE A 825 35.32 25.62 -7.86
CA ILE A 825 34.99 24.23 -8.22
C ILE A 825 33.48 23.97 -8.08
N ALA A 826 32.80 23.75 -9.20
CA ALA A 826 31.41 23.26 -9.17
C ALA A 826 31.38 21.73 -9.02
N GLN A 827 30.96 21.24 -7.84
CA GLN A 827 30.78 19.81 -7.58
C GLN A 827 29.54 19.26 -8.31
N PRO A 828 29.56 17.99 -8.79
CA PRO A 828 28.45 17.43 -9.55
C PRO A 828 27.13 17.27 -8.77
N PHE A 829 27.22 17.23 -7.43
CA PHE A 829 26.11 17.20 -6.47
C PHE A 829 26.61 17.80 -5.16
N LYS A 830 25.72 18.00 -4.17
CA LYS A 830 26.11 18.41 -2.82
C LYS A 830 26.92 17.30 -2.15
N GLN A 831 28.25 17.42 -2.18
CA GLN A 831 29.18 16.54 -1.46
C GLN A 831 29.73 17.25 -0.22
N VAL A 832 30.62 18.23 -0.38
CA VAL A 832 31.28 18.92 0.74
C VAL A 832 30.33 19.87 1.47
N PHE A 833 29.23 20.26 0.84
CA PHE A 833 28.16 21.09 1.42
C PHE A 833 26.89 20.27 1.70
N ARG A 834 27.03 18.95 1.85
CA ARG A 834 25.94 18.06 2.24
C ARG A 834 25.75 18.08 3.74
N GLU A 835 24.49 18.04 4.17
CA GLU A 835 24.09 18.03 5.57
C GLU A 835 24.60 16.75 6.27
N LEU A 836 25.16 16.90 7.48
CA LEU A 836 25.71 15.80 8.28
C LEU A 836 24.83 15.58 9.52
N TYR A 837 24.38 14.34 9.74
CA TYR A 837 23.64 13.95 10.94
C TYR A 837 24.44 12.94 11.73
N ARG A 838 24.60 13.20 13.04
CA ARG A 838 25.27 12.32 13.98
C ARG A 838 24.34 11.96 15.12
N PRO A 839 24.47 10.76 15.71
CA PRO A 839 23.74 10.41 16.93
C PRO A 839 23.93 11.46 18.02
N ASN A 840 22.84 11.91 18.60
CA ASN A 840 22.84 12.77 19.78
C ASN A 840 22.83 11.93 21.07
N MET A 841 22.93 12.58 22.23
CA MET A 841 23.00 11.86 23.51
C MET A 841 21.71 11.07 23.80
N ASP A 842 20.55 11.66 23.54
CA ASP A 842 19.24 11.03 23.76
C ASP A 842 19.09 9.74 22.93
N GLU A 843 19.55 9.76 21.68
CA GLU A 843 19.56 8.60 20.77
C GLU A 843 20.51 7.49 21.28
N ILE A 844 21.69 7.87 21.80
CA ILE A 844 22.64 6.91 22.38
C ILE A 844 22.05 6.27 23.65
N GLU A 845 21.36 7.04 24.49
CA GLU A 845 20.71 6.56 25.70
C GLU A 845 19.50 5.67 25.41
N ALA A 846 18.68 6.02 24.40
CA ALA A 846 17.53 5.23 23.95
C ALA A 846 17.93 3.91 23.26
N ARG A 847 19.20 3.77 22.86
CA ARG A 847 19.85 2.60 22.25
C ARG A 847 19.31 2.18 20.88
N THR A 848 18.05 1.78 20.78
CA THR A 848 17.52 1.09 19.57
C THR A 848 16.56 1.93 18.74
N ILE A 849 16.26 3.16 19.17
CA ILE A 849 15.30 4.05 18.54
C ILE A 849 15.80 5.50 18.56
N SER A 850 15.58 6.22 17.47
CA SER A 850 15.76 7.67 17.41
C SER A 850 14.41 8.37 17.43
N HIS A 851 14.22 9.26 18.42
CA HIS A 851 13.05 10.13 18.56
C HIS A 851 13.25 11.53 17.95
N ARG A 852 14.30 11.71 17.13
CA ARG A 852 14.66 13.02 16.57
C ARG A 852 13.53 13.72 15.82
N TYR A 853 12.64 12.94 15.22
CA TYR A 853 11.51 13.43 14.42
C TYR A 853 10.16 13.08 15.06
N ASP A 854 10.14 12.73 16.34
CA ASP A 854 8.92 12.43 17.08
C ASP A 854 7.96 13.64 17.05
N GLY A 855 6.67 13.38 16.87
CA GLY A 855 5.62 14.40 16.82
C GLY A 855 5.41 15.06 15.45
N HIS A 856 6.22 14.77 14.43
CA HIS A 856 6.03 15.34 13.10
C HIS A 856 4.94 14.61 12.30
N GLN A 857 3.82 15.29 12.05
CA GLN A 857 2.77 14.83 11.13
C GLN A 857 3.18 14.98 9.67
N ILE A 858 3.06 13.90 8.87
CA ILE A 858 3.53 13.85 7.48
C ILE A 858 2.48 13.30 6.50
N GLN A 859 2.35 13.93 5.33
CA GLN A 859 1.42 13.54 4.27
C GLN A 859 1.88 12.22 3.61
N PRO A 860 1.15 11.09 3.75
CA PRO A 860 1.62 9.76 3.34
C PRO A 860 2.00 9.66 1.87
N LYS A 861 1.12 10.16 0.98
CA LYS A 861 1.32 10.08 -0.49
C LYS A 861 2.59 10.85 -0.91
N LYS A 862 2.84 12.00 -0.29
CA LYS A 862 4.01 12.85 -0.58
C LYS A 862 5.29 12.25 0.02
N ALA A 863 5.22 11.78 1.28
CA ALA A 863 6.31 11.08 1.94
C ALA A 863 6.75 9.83 1.16
N ALA A 864 5.80 8.95 0.81
CA ALA A 864 6.05 7.76 0.02
C ALA A 864 6.64 8.10 -1.36
N ALA A 865 6.15 9.15 -2.04
CA ALA A 865 6.71 9.57 -3.33
C ALA A 865 8.17 10.06 -3.22
N LEU A 866 8.49 10.86 -2.19
CA LEU A 866 9.86 11.34 -1.93
C LEU A 866 10.80 10.16 -1.62
N LEU A 867 10.38 9.30 -0.68
CA LEU A 867 11.19 8.19 -0.18
C LEU A 867 11.36 7.07 -1.20
N LYS A 868 10.36 6.83 -2.07
CA LYS A 868 10.45 5.83 -3.14
C LYS A 868 11.63 6.10 -4.08
N THR A 869 11.91 7.37 -4.40
CA THR A 869 13.06 7.72 -5.26
C THR A 869 14.42 7.49 -4.57
N ARG A 870 14.42 7.32 -3.25
CA ARG A 870 15.59 7.11 -2.38
C ARG A 870 15.72 5.67 -1.87
N GLY A 871 14.98 4.73 -2.47
CA GLY A 871 15.09 3.30 -2.19
C GLY A 871 14.29 2.80 -0.99
N TRP A 872 13.32 3.59 -0.51
CA TRP A 872 12.37 3.11 0.50
C TRP A 872 11.20 2.38 -0.14
N SER A 873 10.69 1.37 0.56
CA SER A 873 9.53 0.56 0.20
C SER A 873 8.46 0.60 1.29
N VAL A 874 7.27 0.15 0.90
CA VAL A 874 6.09 0.09 1.76
C VAL A 874 6.01 -1.30 2.40
N SER A 875 5.92 -1.36 3.72
CA SER A 875 5.52 -2.52 4.51
C SER A 875 4.13 -2.28 5.09
N TYR A 876 3.22 -3.25 4.92
CA TYR A 876 1.83 -3.10 5.36
C TYR A 876 1.68 -3.27 6.89
N ASP A 877 2.54 -4.09 7.51
CA ASP A 877 2.50 -4.33 8.96
C ASP A 877 3.41 -3.35 9.75
N GLU A 878 4.45 -2.80 9.11
CA GLU A 878 5.51 -2.03 9.80
C GLU A 878 5.77 -0.61 9.23
N GLY A 879 5.02 -0.18 8.20
CA GLY A 879 5.09 1.18 7.65
C GLY A 879 6.12 1.39 6.52
N LEU A 880 6.84 2.52 6.50
CA LEU A 880 7.88 2.78 5.48
C LEU A 880 9.24 2.23 5.93
N GLN A 881 9.91 1.48 5.05
CA GLN A 881 11.22 0.88 5.35
C GLN A 881 12.23 1.04 4.21
N LYS A 882 13.52 1.00 4.53
CA LYS A 882 14.62 0.93 3.56
C LYS A 882 15.55 -0.21 3.92
N VAL A 883 15.79 -1.11 2.96
CA VAL A 883 16.64 -2.28 3.16
C VAL A 883 18.04 -1.99 2.62
N LEU A 884 19.03 -2.12 3.49
CA LEU A 884 20.45 -1.90 3.22
C LEU A 884 21.16 -3.26 3.19
N TYR A 885 21.24 -3.83 1.99
CA TYR A 885 21.64 -5.22 1.77
C TYR A 885 23.10 -5.51 2.15
N LYS A 886 24.00 -4.55 1.88
CA LYS A 886 25.44 -4.66 2.13
C LYS A 886 25.76 -4.67 3.63
N GLU A 887 25.04 -3.87 4.40
CA GLU A 887 25.22 -3.73 5.85
C GLU A 887 24.33 -4.70 6.65
N ASN A 888 23.40 -5.41 6.00
CA ASN A 888 22.40 -6.28 6.62
C ASN A 888 21.43 -5.55 7.56
N ILE A 889 21.07 -4.31 7.22
CA ILE A 889 20.25 -3.42 8.05
C ILE A 889 18.90 -3.14 7.36
N ILE A 890 17.82 -3.05 8.13
CA ILE A 890 16.54 -2.46 7.72
C ILE A 890 16.32 -1.21 8.57
N ALA A 891 16.18 -0.05 7.95
CA ALA A 891 15.72 1.17 8.60
C ALA A 891 14.19 1.29 8.44
N GLN A 892 13.46 1.61 9.50
CA GLN A 892 12.00 1.72 9.49
C GLN A 892 11.56 3.01 10.16
N ILE A 893 10.53 3.65 9.58
CA ILE A 893 9.86 4.81 10.16
C ILE A 893 8.61 4.31 10.88
N TYR A 894 8.63 4.40 12.20
CA TYR A 894 7.49 4.07 13.04
C TYR A 894 6.58 5.29 13.18
N ALA A 895 5.27 5.09 13.05
CA ALA A 895 4.30 6.17 13.08
C ALA A 895 2.98 5.77 13.75
N MET A 896 2.35 6.74 14.41
CA MET A 896 1.07 6.62 15.12
C MET A 896 -0.12 6.62 14.13
N ALA A 897 -0.15 5.70 13.16
CA ALA A 897 -1.30 5.36 12.30
C ALA A 897 -0.87 4.40 11.17
N ASP A 898 -1.83 3.64 10.62
CA ASP A 898 -1.64 2.92 9.36
C ASP A 898 -1.38 3.90 8.21
N TRP A 899 -0.19 3.84 7.62
CA TRP A 899 0.21 4.56 6.41
C TRP A 899 -0.78 4.37 5.23
N PHE A 900 -1.66 3.35 5.30
CA PHE A 900 -2.53 2.89 4.22
C PHE A 900 -3.98 2.65 4.65
N SER A 901 -4.45 3.30 5.72
CA SER A 901 -5.87 3.28 6.11
C SER A 901 -6.77 3.65 4.91
N PRO A 902 -7.87 2.91 4.62
CA PRO A 902 -8.69 3.08 3.42
C PRO A 902 -9.47 4.38 3.28
N ALA A 903 -9.14 5.39 4.06
CA ALA A 903 -9.26 6.72 3.53
C ALA A 903 -8.15 7.62 4.15
N GLU A 904 -8.02 8.84 3.65
CA GLU A 904 -7.19 9.99 4.08
C GLU A 904 -7.34 10.53 5.58
N VAL A 905 -7.42 9.66 6.64
CA VAL A 905 -7.85 9.92 8.05
C VAL A 905 -6.58 10.07 8.84
N GLU A 906 -6.07 11.26 8.91
CA GLU A 906 -4.99 11.70 9.77
C GLU A 906 -3.68 11.33 9.12
N SER A 907 -2.86 12.36 8.98
CA SER A 907 -1.54 12.14 8.45
C SER A 907 -0.69 11.53 9.57
N PRO A 908 -0.01 10.41 9.33
CA PRO A 908 0.75 9.69 10.32
C PRO A 908 1.75 10.63 11.00
N THR A 909 1.82 10.51 12.32
CA THR A 909 2.82 11.20 13.14
C THR A 909 4.01 10.27 13.28
N ILE A 910 5.21 10.72 12.90
CA ILE A 910 6.43 9.95 13.16
C ILE A 910 6.60 9.82 14.68
N GLU A 911 6.79 8.60 15.18
CA GLU A 911 7.10 8.33 16.60
C GLU A 911 8.60 8.03 16.79
N GLY A 912 9.24 7.48 15.76
CA GLY A 912 10.67 7.25 15.77
C GLY A 912 11.20 6.46 14.59
N VAL A 913 12.52 6.35 14.57
CA VAL A 913 13.28 5.63 13.54
C VAL A 913 13.98 4.46 14.20
N VAL A 914 13.72 3.25 13.70
CA VAL A 914 14.32 2.01 14.23
C VAL A 914 15.16 1.32 13.18
N PHE A 915 16.22 0.64 13.64
CA PHE A 915 17.10 -0.16 12.81
C PHE A 915 17.01 -1.62 13.25
N ARG A 916 16.91 -2.53 12.29
CA ARG A 916 16.82 -3.98 12.54
C ARG A 916 17.82 -4.76 11.69
N ASP A 917 18.30 -5.87 12.23
CA ASP A 917 19.04 -6.86 11.46
C ASP A 917 18.11 -7.52 10.44
N ARG A 918 18.48 -7.47 9.16
CA ARG A 918 17.62 -7.94 8.05
C ARG A 918 17.30 -9.44 8.10
N LYS A 919 18.22 -10.27 8.62
CA LYS A 919 18.09 -11.74 8.62
C LYS A 919 17.32 -12.23 9.83
N THR A 920 17.52 -11.62 10.99
CA THR A 920 16.97 -12.05 12.28
C THR A 920 15.79 -11.22 12.77
N GLY A 921 15.60 -10.00 12.25
CA GLY A 921 14.56 -9.05 12.66
C GLY A 921 14.81 -8.36 14.00
N LYS A 922 15.94 -8.63 14.65
CA LYS A 922 16.32 -8.04 15.95
C LYS A 922 16.68 -6.56 15.81
N GLY A 923 16.28 -5.74 16.77
CA GLY A 923 16.67 -4.33 16.84
C GLY A 923 18.18 -4.17 17.00
N LEU A 924 18.77 -3.23 16.25
CA LEU A 924 20.18 -2.85 16.31
C LEU A 924 20.35 -1.62 17.19
N THR A 925 21.50 -1.50 17.87
CA THR A 925 21.81 -0.28 18.62
C THR A 925 22.30 0.81 17.67
N ILE A 926 21.99 2.07 17.97
CA ILE A 926 22.38 3.23 17.14
C ILE A 926 23.90 3.32 17.00
N THR A 927 24.66 2.89 18.02
CA THR A 927 26.12 2.83 17.99
C THR A 927 26.68 1.76 17.05
N ASP A 928 25.89 0.74 16.69
CA ASP A 928 26.30 -0.30 15.74
C ASP A 928 26.02 0.09 14.28
N ILE A 929 25.32 1.21 14.04
CA ILE A 929 24.97 1.66 12.69
C ILE A 929 26.14 2.44 12.09
N PRO A 930 26.58 2.12 10.84
CA PRO A 930 27.61 2.89 10.18
C PRO A 930 27.24 4.38 10.06
N GLU A 931 28.17 5.28 10.39
CA GLU A 931 27.90 6.73 10.48
C GLU A 931 27.35 7.33 9.18
N VAL A 932 27.85 6.87 8.02
CA VAL A 932 27.34 7.30 6.70
C VAL A 932 25.87 6.89 6.54
N ILE A 933 25.54 5.65 6.89
CA ILE A 933 24.17 5.14 6.80
C ILE A 933 23.23 5.89 7.73
N PHE A 934 23.64 6.11 8.99
CA PHE A 934 22.85 6.89 9.93
C PHE A 934 22.59 8.30 9.38
N SER A 935 23.64 8.97 8.87
CA SER A 935 23.52 10.31 8.33
C SER A 935 22.55 10.38 7.14
N GLU A 936 22.62 9.42 6.22
CA GLU A 936 21.77 9.38 5.03
C GLU A 936 20.32 9.01 5.34
N ILE A 937 20.08 8.09 6.28
CA ILE A 937 18.71 7.77 6.73
C ILE A 937 18.08 8.99 7.42
N MET A 938 18.82 9.67 8.29
CA MET A 938 18.30 10.89 8.94
C MET A 938 18.05 12.01 7.93
N ARG A 939 18.88 12.12 6.88
CA ARG A 939 18.69 13.08 5.78
C ARG A 939 17.48 12.76 4.91
N ASP A 940 17.21 11.48 4.64
CA ASP A 940 16.00 11.04 3.94
C ASP A 940 14.74 11.46 4.71
N ILE A 941 14.76 11.31 6.04
CA ILE A 941 13.62 11.64 6.90
C ILE A 941 13.49 13.16 7.08
N ASP A 942 14.60 13.89 7.20
CA ASP A 942 14.59 15.36 7.25
C ASP A 942 13.95 15.99 6.00
N LEU A 943 14.19 15.40 4.83
CA LEU A 943 13.51 15.80 3.60
C LEU A 943 11.99 15.58 3.68
N VAL A 944 11.55 14.46 4.28
CA VAL A 944 10.12 14.17 4.45
C VAL A 944 9.50 15.13 5.45
N VAL A 945 10.17 15.37 6.58
CA VAL A 945 9.68 16.29 7.61
C VAL A 945 9.56 17.71 7.06
N SER A 946 10.52 18.20 6.27
CA SER A 946 10.44 19.52 5.65
C SER A 946 9.39 19.59 4.54
N VAL A 947 9.42 18.66 3.58
CA VAL A 947 8.60 18.78 2.35
C VAL A 947 7.19 18.22 2.52
N ALA A 948 7.00 17.18 3.34
CA ALA A 948 5.73 16.48 3.48
C ALA A 948 4.95 16.81 4.77
N HIS A 949 5.32 17.86 5.52
CA HIS A 949 4.59 18.26 6.73
C HIS A 949 3.11 18.60 6.49
N VAL A 950 2.29 18.41 7.52
CA VAL A 950 0.84 18.61 7.51
C VAL A 950 0.56 19.98 8.12
N GLY A 951 0.35 20.97 7.26
CA GLY A 951 0.21 22.37 7.66
C GLY A 951 0.51 23.37 6.54
N GLY A 952 1.15 22.93 5.45
CA GLY A 952 1.45 23.76 4.26
C GLY A 952 2.49 24.85 4.47
N VAL A 953 2.76 25.21 5.73
CA VAL A 953 3.90 26.03 6.17
C VAL A 953 5.05 25.07 6.43
N ASP A 954 6.18 25.31 5.74
CA ASP A 954 7.45 24.61 5.94
C ASP A 954 7.80 24.71 7.44
N PRO A 955 7.91 23.60 8.20
CA PRO A 955 8.63 23.65 9.47
C PRO A 955 10.00 24.27 9.15
N GLU A 956 10.46 25.23 9.96
CA GLU A 956 11.72 25.91 9.68
C GLU A 956 12.82 24.88 9.33
N ALA A 957 13.60 25.17 8.28
CA ALA A 957 14.60 24.25 7.77
C ALA A 957 15.47 23.69 8.91
N SER A 958 15.84 22.42 8.81
CA SER A 958 16.61 21.74 9.85
C SER A 958 17.89 22.49 10.22
N LEU A 959 18.33 22.32 11.47
CA LEU A 959 19.57 22.94 11.97
C LEU A 959 20.76 22.63 11.06
N SER A 960 20.89 21.38 10.60
CA SER A 960 21.93 20.95 9.66
C SER A 960 21.86 21.69 8.32
N THR A 961 20.64 21.96 7.81
CA THR A 961 20.44 22.75 6.59
C THR A 961 20.86 24.21 6.80
N ILE A 962 20.49 24.80 7.93
CA ILE A 962 20.87 26.18 8.30
C ILE A 962 22.39 26.29 8.46
N GLU A 963 23.04 25.32 9.10
CA GLU A 963 24.50 25.27 9.23
C GLU A 963 25.20 25.25 7.87
N MET A 964 24.77 24.39 6.94
CA MET A 964 25.39 24.32 5.61
C MET A 964 25.18 25.61 4.81
N ARG A 965 24.00 26.22 4.88
CA ARG A 965 23.75 27.52 4.26
C ARG A 965 24.56 28.64 4.89
N THR A 966 24.77 28.61 6.21
CA THR A 966 25.63 29.54 6.92
C THR A 966 27.05 29.49 6.35
N VAL A 967 27.63 28.30 6.19
CA VAL A 967 28.97 28.14 5.60
C VAL A 967 29.05 28.72 4.18
N ILE A 968 28.06 28.42 3.32
CA ILE A 968 28.00 28.96 1.95
C ILE A 968 27.95 30.49 1.98
N VAL A 969 27.13 31.08 2.84
CA VAL A 969 27.01 32.54 2.99
C VAL A 969 28.32 33.14 3.51
N VAL A 970 28.98 32.54 4.51
CA VAL A 970 30.27 33.02 5.03
C VAL A 970 31.32 33.10 3.91
N GLU A 971 31.48 32.03 3.13
CA GLU A 971 32.47 31.99 2.06
C GLU A 971 32.12 32.95 0.91
N MET A 972 30.82 33.10 0.59
CA MET A 972 30.37 34.10 -0.38
C MET A 972 30.63 35.53 0.07
N LEU A 973 30.33 35.88 1.33
CA LEU A 973 30.60 37.20 1.89
C LEU A 973 32.10 37.52 1.86
N ARG A 974 32.95 36.51 2.16
CA ARG A 974 34.40 36.64 2.06
C ARG A 974 34.87 36.96 0.64
N LEU A 975 34.38 36.23 -0.37
CA LEU A 975 34.75 36.46 -1.77
C LEU A 975 34.27 37.83 -2.28
N LEU A 976 33.07 38.25 -1.90
CA LEU A 976 32.49 39.55 -2.28
C LEU A 976 33.02 40.72 -1.44
N LYS A 977 33.82 40.45 -0.41
CA LYS A 977 34.36 41.45 0.54
C LYS A 977 33.28 42.28 1.24
N LEU A 978 32.12 41.67 1.50
CA LEU A 978 31.03 42.28 2.24
C LEU A 978 31.26 42.11 3.75
N THR A 979 31.45 43.23 4.46
CA THR A 979 31.75 43.25 5.90
C THR A 979 30.57 43.73 6.76
N ASN A 980 29.48 44.15 6.12
CA ASN A 980 28.29 44.69 6.76
C ASN A 980 27.20 43.64 7.00
N VAL A 981 27.56 42.35 7.01
CA VAL A 981 26.66 41.23 7.29
C VAL A 981 27.24 40.38 8.42
N GLU A 982 26.44 40.11 9.45
CA GLU A 982 26.77 39.31 10.62
C GLU A 982 25.79 38.12 10.71
N LEU A 983 26.30 36.89 10.80
CA LEU A 983 25.46 35.68 10.92
C LEU A 983 25.31 35.30 12.40
N LYS A 984 24.07 35.22 12.90
CA LYS A 984 23.76 34.81 14.28
C LYS A 984 22.56 33.86 14.28
N GLY A 985 22.78 32.65 14.79
CA GLY A 985 21.76 31.59 14.78
C GLY A 985 21.24 31.33 13.37
N ALA A 986 19.92 31.35 13.19
CA ALA A 986 19.26 31.13 11.90
C ALA A 986 19.19 32.36 10.98
N HIS A 987 19.82 33.49 11.33
CA HIS A 987 19.64 34.76 10.63
C HIS A 987 20.94 35.41 10.18
N ALA A 988 20.89 36.06 9.02
CA ALA A 988 21.86 37.04 8.56
C ALA A 988 21.41 38.46 8.89
N PHE A 989 22.13 39.16 9.76
CA PHE A 989 21.93 40.55 10.14
C PHE A 989 22.73 41.47 9.22
N ILE A 990 22.06 42.39 8.55
CA ILE A 990 22.63 43.21 7.49
C ILE A 990 22.52 44.68 7.89
N LYS A 991 23.66 45.40 7.88
CA LYS A 991 23.71 46.86 8.07
C LYS A 991 23.89 47.51 6.70
N GLY A 992 22.78 47.83 6.03
CA GLY A 992 22.79 48.59 4.79
C GLY A 992 23.04 50.08 5.03
N MET A 993 23.09 50.88 3.96
CA MET A 993 23.18 52.34 4.03
C MET A 993 21.83 53.01 4.28
N LEU A 994 20.73 52.38 3.83
CA LEU A 994 19.36 52.89 3.95
C LEU A 994 18.60 52.25 5.14
N GLY A 995 19.08 51.13 5.69
CA GLY A 995 18.42 50.47 6.80
C GLY A 995 19.19 49.29 7.41
N GLN A 996 18.59 48.66 8.42
CA GLN A 996 19.08 47.41 9.02
C GLN A 996 18.07 46.30 8.75
N TYR A 997 18.56 45.13 8.35
CA TYR A 997 17.73 44.03 7.88
C TYR A 997 18.14 42.69 8.49
N THR A 998 17.23 41.73 8.47
CA THR A 998 17.52 40.33 8.78
C THR A 998 16.99 39.42 7.70
N VAL A 999 17.77 38.41 7.28
CA VAL A 999 17.31 37.35 6.35
C VAL A 999 17.41 36.00 7.06
N HIS A 1000 16.31 35.26 7.12
CA HIS A 1000 16.27 33.92 7.72
C HIS A 1000 16.88 32.88 6.78
N LEU A 1001 17.87 32.11 7.26
CA LEU A 1001 18.67 31.16 6.47
C LEU A 1001 17.92 29.84 6.15
N GLY A 1002 16.81 29.57 6.82
CA GLY A 1002 15.85 28.51 6.46
C GLY A 1002 14.83 28.92 5.38
N SER A 1003 13.96 29.88 5.69
CA SER A 1003 12.82 30.28 4.84
C SER A 1003 13.13 31.29 3.73
N ALA A 1004 14.27 32.00 3.80
CA ALA A 1004 14.61 33.17 2.98
C ALA A 1004 13.73 34.41 3.22
N VAL A 1005 12.95 34.44 4.30
CA VAL A 1005 12.16 35.62 4.68
C VAL A 1005 13.11 36.75 5.09
N ALA A 1006 12.87 37.95 4.56
CA ALA A 1006 13.61 39.16 4.89
C ALA A 1006 12.75 40.09 5.76
N HIS A 1007 13.35 40.74 6.74
CA HIS A 1007 12.71 41.76 7.57
C HIS A 1007 13.55 43.03 7.60
N LYS A 1008 12.89 44.19 7.63
CA LYS A 1008 13.50 45.47 8.05
C LYS A 1008 13.33 45.58 9.56
N MET A 1009 14.44 45.85 10.27
CA MET A 1009 14.39 46.02 11.72
C MET A 1009 13.44 47.15 12.09
N ALA A 1010 12.55 46.90 13.04
CA ALA A 1010 11.48 47.80 13.49
C ALA A 1010 10.37 48.13 12.47
N SER A 1011 10.32 47.50 11.28
CA SER A 1011 9.27 47.74 10.27
C SER A 1011 8.56 46.47 9.78
N GLY A 1012 9.09 45.27 10.06
CA GLY A 1012 8.42 44.00 9.75
C GLY A 1012 8.94 43.30 8.50
N ALA A 1013 8.17 42.34 7.97
CA ALA A 1013 8.56 41.50 6.84
C ALA A 1013 8.58 42.28 5.52
N MET A 1014 9.56 41.99 4.66
CA MET A 1014 9.75 42.60 3.35
C MET A 1014 9.38 41.63 2.23
N HIS A 1015 8.66 42.13 1.23
CA HIS A 1015 8.31 41.39 0.03
C HIS A 1015 9.33 41.64 -1.09
N ILE A 1016 10.39 40.83 -1.10
CA ILE A 1016 11.43 40.86 -2.13
C ILE A 1016 11.25 39.63 -3.03
N LEU A 1017 10.80 39.84 -4.27
CA LEU A 1017 10.69 38.78 -5.27
C LEU A 1017 12.10 38.35 -5.73
N PRO A 1018 12.36 37.04 -5.87
CA PRO A 1018 13.66 36.56 -6.33
C PRO A 1018 13.88 36.90 -7.81
N VAL A 1019 14.83 37.78 -8.11
CA VAL A 1019 15.23 38.12 -9.48
C VAL A 1019 16.50 37.36 -9.86
N TYR A 1020 16.34 36.08 -10.19
CA TYR A 1020 17.46 35.18 -10.53
C TYR A 1020 18.29 35.66 -11.74
N SER A 1021 17.74 36.52 -12.59
CA SER A 1021 18.38 37.02 -13.81
C SER A 1021 19.35 38.18 -13.58
N GLN A 1022 19.17 39.02 -12.55
CA GLN A 1022 20.00 40.21 -12.32
C GLN A 1022 21.40 39.89 -11.76
N HIS A 1023 21.58 38.72 -11.15
CA HIS A 1023 22.85 38.25 -10.60
C HIS A 1023 23.47 37.09 -11.38
N LYS A 1024 22.97 36.76 -12.59
CA LYS A 1024 23.55 35.71 -13.45
C LYS A 1024 25.02 36.01 -13.73
N GLY A 1025 25.90 35.15 -13.24
CA GLY A 1025 27.37 35.26 -13.36
C GLY A 1025 28.10 35.95 -12.20
N ARG A 1026 27.37 36.50 -11.20
CA ARG A 1026 27.96 37.10 -9.98
C ARG A 1026 27.90 36.19 -8.75
N ILE A 1027 27.03 35.18 -8.76
CA ILE A 1027 26.85 34.25 -7.65
C ILE A 1027 27.39 32.89 -8.08
N PHE A 1028 28.49 32.47 -7.45
CA PHE A 1028 29.03 31.14 -7.59
C PHE A 1028 28.37 30.21 -6.56
N LEU A 1029 27.79 29.10 -7.03
CA LEU A 1029 27.34 28.01 -6.17
C LEU A 1029 28.34 26.85 -6.28
N PRO A 1030 28.74 26.22 -5.17
CA PRO A 1030 29.79 25.20 -5.17
C PRO A 1030 29.34 23.84 -5.75
N PHE A 1031 28.15 23.77 -6.36
CA PHE A 1031 27.61 22.56 -6.97
C PHE A 1031 26.74 22.86 -8.19
N ILE A 1032 26.61 21.87 -9.08
CA ILE A 1032 25.90 21.97 -10.36
C ILE A 1032 24.37 21.98 -10.19
N ASP A 1033 23.85 21.37 -9.12
CA ASP A 1033 22.42 21.35 -8.83
C ASP A 1033 21.88 22.76 -8.53
N ASP A 1034 20.68 23.04 -9.02
CA ASP A 1034 19.94 24.22 -8.58
C ASP A 1034 19.50 24.01 -7.12
N ASP A 1035 20.07 24.79 -6.20
CA ASP A 1035 19.48 25.03 -4.88
C ASP A 1035 18.81 26.41 -4.90
N PRO A 1036 17.56 26.49 -5.40
CA PRO A 1036 16.89 27.78 -5.61
C PRO A 1036 16.71 28.54 -4.30
N LYS A 1037 16.56 27.83 -3.17
CA LYS A 1037 16.38 28.45 -1.85
C LYS A 1037 17.68 29.07 -1.35
N THR A 1038 18.81 28.36 -1.46
CA THR A 1038 20.12 28.94 -1.13
C THR A 1038 20.47 30.11 -2.06
N ALA A 1039 20.17 30.01 -3.36
CA ALA A 1039 20.36 31.10 -4.30
C ALA A 1039 19.51 32.33 -3.95
N GLU A 1040 18.25 32.14 -3.57
CA GLU A 1040 17.34 33.19 -3.10
C GLU A 1040 17.91 33.92 -1.87
N ILE A 1041 18.39 33.17 -0.87
CA ILE A 1041 18.96 33.72 0.38
C ILE A 1041 20.18 34.58 0.07
N ILE A 1042 21.13 34.06 -0.70
CA ILE A 1042 22.34 34.79 -1.08
C ILE A 1042 21.97 36.05 -1.88
N SER A 1043 21.05 35.94 -2.83
CA SER A 1043 20.58 37.07 -3.62
C SER A 1043 19.99 38.16 -2.73
N LYS A 1044 19.13 37.82 -1.76
CA LYS A 1044 18.53 38.78 -0.82
C LYS A 1044 19.57 39.42 0.09
N ILE A 1045 20.53 38.64 0.59
CA ILE A 1045 21.62 39.16 1.45
C ILE A 1045 22.47 40.17 0.67
N ILE A 1046 22.91 39.84 -0.54
CA ILE A 1046 23.73 40.74 -1.38
C ILE A 1046 22.91 42.00 -1.73
N PHE A 1047 21.66 41.82 -2.13
CA PHE A 1047 20.78 42.91 -2.53
C PHE A 1047 20.54 43.92 -1.40
N LEU A 1048 20.34 43.45 -0.17
CA LEU A 1048 20.15 44.30 1.02
C LEU A 1048 21.48 44.84 1.58
N ALA A 1049 22.59 44.12 1.43
CA ALA A 1049 23.91 44.61 1.82
C ALA A 1049 24.37 45.78 0.95
N GLU A 1050 23.87 45.87 -0.29
CA GLU A 1050 24.10 46.96 -1.23
C GLU A 1050 22.81 47.78 -1.48
N ASP A 1051 22.03 48.05 -0.42
CA ASP A 1051 20.71 48.68 -0.52
C ASP A 1051 20.71 50.06 -1.22
N ASN A 1052 21.82 50.79 -1.16
CA ASN A 1052 22.02 52.06 -1.88
C ASN A 1052 21.98 51.91 -3.42
N LYS A 1053 22.12 50.70 -3.96
CA LYS A 1053 22.04 50.42 -5.41
C LYS A 1053 20.64 50.00 -5.85
N ILE A 1054 19.69 49.85 -4.92
CA ILE A 1054 18.32 49.45 -5.22
C ILE A 1054 17.61 50.59 -5.96
N LYS A 1055 17.00 50.26 -7.11
CA LYS A 1055 16.23 51.21 -7.95
C LYS A 1055 14.75 50.89 -8.04
N ASP A 1056 14.32 49.74 -7.51
CA ASP A 1056 12.91 49.32 -7.55
C ASP A 1056 12.08 50.20 -6.59
N PRO A 1057 11.12 51.00 -7.09
CA PRO A 1057 10.32 51.89 -6.27
C PRO A 1057 9.48 51.17 -5.20
N ASN A 1058 8.99 49.95 -5.49
CA ASN A 1058 8.16 49.18 -4.55
C ASN A 1058 8.98 48.64 -3.37
N ILE A 1059 10.25 48.33 -3.60
CA ILE A 1059 11.16 47.91 -2.54
C ILE A 1059 11.68 49.13 -1.78
N LEU A 1060 12.00 50.22 -2.48
CA LEU A 1060 12.40 51.47 -1.83
C LEU A 1060 11.31 52.02 -0.90
N HIS A 1061 10.02 51.90 -1.24
CA HIS A 1061 8.93 52.27 -0.33
C HIS A 1061 8.88 51.39 0.94
N GLN A 1062 9.35 50.14 0.88
CA GLN A 1062 9.45 49.26 2.06
C GLN A 1062 10.69 49.56 2.91
N ILE A 1063 11.67 50.28 2.35
CA ILE A 1063 12.94 50.63 3.01
C ILE A 1063 12.92 52.06 3.56
N VAL A 1064 12.36 53.00 2.81
CA VAL A 1064 12.30 54.44 3.11
C VAL A 1064 10.94 54.75 3.73
N ASP A 1065 10.86 54.48 5.03
CA ASP A 1065 9.96 55.12 5.98
C ASP A 1065 10.84 55.48 7.19
#